data_AF-A0A2P8WBZ1-F1
#
_entry.id   AF-A0A2P8WBZ1-F1
#
_cell.length_a   1.000
_cell.length_b   1.000
_cell.length_c   1.000
_cell.angle_alpha   90.00
_cell.angle_beta   90.00
_cell.angle_gamma   90.00
#
_symmetry.space_group_name_H-M   'P 1'
#
loop_
_entity.id
_entity.type
_entity.pdbx_description
1 polymer ?
#
loop_
_entity_poly.entity_id
_entity_poly.type
_entity_poly.pdbx_seq_one_letter_code
_entity_poly.pdbx_strand_id
1 'polypeptide(L)'
;MMKSQIFQSVQSAETGGGNEAEGQLELGRLLAALQRGKWIILGITALITTAAVARALLSPPTYRASFEILIQPSSAETEVVSSVSDGSANQAQRTVSLQDQVRILTSPGVLEPAVESLLTAYPNLCATVPEDQRQQCGYNLVANQLSVQLIDGKDSRIFRAVYSAGSEALAQYTASTVADAYLDYGLASRQRDIRQALNFLDEKLPEAQARVEALQNQLQNLRQANNLITPEARGGQLTGQISSFSQDYLAVQIELEETLKLAEDLQNQLDNQPQDAAASPQLSNSQRYQSIVQELLALDGAIAEASTLYLDNSPDMEVLQERRQNLLALLAREGAQAQRELLSSLQVLQSREAALASTLNSLNVDVNELASLSREYTDIERERTIATENLIQLRQKQETLELEAAQQELPWDLITPTTIQVQTESVPNNAVLGGLLGLLLGIGAALLRDSLKDTLHTPKDIKRITPVPILGLVPSYELDDSNFHYGMGTPATDLTHTNGDAGAVATVYTNGTAPPRDFTAFQEAFRSLMANIRRVEAGTPIRSIAISSAEAEEGKSVTATYLAKAAAAMGERVLLVDGNLRFPALHQQLQISNSLGFMDVLTTPEALKRSIQKSPGEPNLYILPAGESAIDPSRALTARHIQQFIAKVAAVFDLVVIDTPSILEYADAQLIAAETSGVVLVSNLGQLKSTSLEQALERLWISNTPVLGIVAREESPRQAFQLA
;
A
#
# COMPACT_ATOMS: atom_id res chain seq x y z
N MET A 1 14.14 14.77 -67.22
CA MET A 1 14.13 15.56 -65.97
C MET A 1 12.71 15.74 -65.40
N MET A 2 11.92 14.66 -65.32
CA MET A 2 10.57 14.72 -64.72
C MET A 2 10.20 13.31 -64.20
N LYS A 3 11.06 12.76 -63.33
CA LYS A 3 10.90 11.44 -62.70
C LYS A 3 11.52 11.35 -61.29
N SER A 4 11.77 12.47 -60.61
CA SER A 4 12.30 12.47 -59.24
C SER A 4 11.43 13.18 -58.21
N GLN A 5 10.17 13.51 -58.52
CA GLN A 5 9.25 14.18 -57.58
C GLN A 5 8.05 13.34 -57.13
N ILE A 6 7.97 12.06 -57.51
CA ILE A 6 6.93 11.13 -56.98
C ILE A 6 7.46 10.31 -55.79
N PHE A 7 8.78 10.35 -55.53
CA PHE A 7 9.41 9.59 -54.45
C PHE A 7 9.46 10.31 -53.08
N GLN A 8 8.86 11.50 -52.96
CA GLN A 8 8.91 12.31 -51.73
C GLN A 8 7.54 12.68 -51.13
N SER A 9 6.42 12.22 -51.69
CA SER A 9 5.08 12.57 -51.18
C SER A 9 4.27 11.39 -50.60
N VAL A 10 4.90 10.25 -50.30
CA VAL A 10 4.23 9.11 -49.62
C VAL A 10 4.70 8.92 -48.18
N GLN A 11 5.71 9.67 -47.72
CA GLN A 11 6.30 9.49 -46.39
C GLN A 11 5.65 10.34 -45.27
N SER A 12 4.48 10.93 -45.51
CA SER A 12 3.79 11.78 -44.51
C SER A 12 2.27 11.58 -44.43
N ALA A 13 1.78 10.38 -44.78
CA ALA A 13 0.37 10.03 -44.63
C ALA A 13 0.16 8.57 -44.16
N GLU A 14 0.95 8.11 -43.18
CA GLU A 14 0.63 6.90 -42.39
C GLU A 14 0.94 7.15 -40.92
N THR A 15 0.24 8.12 -40.33
CA THR A 15 -0.01 8.16 -38.89
C THR A 15 -1.50 8.26 -38.69
N GLY A 16 -2.17 7.11 -38.59
CA GLY A 16 -3.58 7.06 -38.20
C GLY A 16 -4.35 5.91 -38.81
N GLY A 17 -4.39 4.78 -38.09
CA GLY A 17 -5.44 3.76 -38.23
C GLY A 17 -5.02 2.47 -38.93
N GLY A 18 -4.45 1.53 -38.18
CA GLY A 18 -4.16 0.18 -38.70
C GLY A 18 -3.69 -0.87 -37.69
N ASN A 19 -3.87 -0.69 -36.38
CA ASN A 19 -3.22 -1.56 -35.38
C ASN A 19 -3.96 -2.86 -35.00
N GLU A 20 -5.11 -3.19 -35.59
CA GLU A 20 -5.85 -4.40 -35.21
C GLU A 20 -5.65 -5.60 -36.16
N ALA A 21 -5.33 -5.36 -37.43
CA ALA A 21 -5.13 -6.44 -38.42
C ALA A 21 -3.67 -6.91 -38.54
N GLU A 22 -2.69 -6.06 -38.22
CA GLU A 22 -1.26 -6.43 -38.24
C GLU A 22 -0.89 -7.35 -37.06
N GLY A 23 -1.45 -7.11 -35.87
CA GLY A 23 -1.20 -7.94 -34.69
C GLY A 23 -1.73 -9.38 -34.80
N GLN A 24 -2.83 -9.60 -35.53
CA GLN A 24 -3.40 -10.95 -35.70
C GLN A 24 -2.58 -11.83 -36.64
N LEU A 25 -1.90 -11.23 -37.64
CA LEU A 25 -1.07 -11.96 -38.59
C LEU A 25 0.32 -12.30 -38.03
N GLU A 26 0.86 -11.48 -37.13
CA GLU A 26 2.12 -11.80 -36.43
C GLU A 26 1.92 -12.91 -35.39
N LEU A 27 0.77 -12.96 -34.70
CA LEU A 27 0.45 -14.04 -33.76
C LEU A 27 0.43 -15.42 -34.43
N GLY A 28 -0.12 -15.51 -35.64
CA GLY A 28 -0.14 -16.77 -36.41
C GLY A 28 1.25 -17.27 -36.77
N ARG A 29 2.17 -16.35 -37.10
CA ARG A 29 3.59 -16.68 -37.38
C ARG A 29 4.31 -17.14 -36.12
N LEU A 30 4.12 -16.45 -35.00
CA LEU A 30 4.70 -16.83 -33.70
C LEU A 30 4.19 -18.21 -33.24
N LEU A 31 2.89 -18.47 -33.39
CA LEU A 31 2.31 -19.78 -33.05
C LEU A 31 2.88 -20.91 -33.91
N ALA A 32 3.03 -20.70 -35.22
CA ALA A 32 3.63 -21.68 -36.11
C ALA A 32 5.12 -21.93 -35.78
N ALA A 33 5.88 -20.88 -35.47
CA ALA A 33 7.27 -20.98 -35.04
C ALA A 33 7.42 -21.75 -33.72
N LEU A 34 6.51 -21.52 -32.76
CA LEU A 34 6.48 -22.24 -31.49
C LEU A 34 6.13 -23.72 -31.65
N GLN A 35 5.19 -24.06 -32.55
CA GLN A 35 4.86 -25.45 -32.85
C GLN A 35 6.05 -26.21 -33.45
N ARG A 36 6.80 -25.59 -34.37
CA ARG A 36 8.04 -26.16 -34.93
C ARG A 36 9.15 -26.28 -33.88
N GLY A 37 9.18 -25.37 -32.91
CA GLY A 37 10.16 -25.31 -31.83
C GLY A 37 9.83 -26.14 -30.57
N LYS A 38 8.71 -26.89 -30.54
CA LYS A 38 8.19 -27.56 -29.33
C LYS A 38 9.24 -28.38 -28.55
N TRP A 39 10.11 -29.09 -29.27
CA TRP A 39 11.17 -29.91 -28.67
C TRP A 39 12.34 -29.10 -28.10
N ILE A 40 12.66 -27.94 -28.68
CA ILE A 40 13.69 -27.02 -28.15
C ILE A 40 13.17 -26.38 -26.86
N ILE A 41 11.91 -25.93 -26.87
CA ILE A 41 11.26 -25.31 -25.71
C ILE A 41 11.25 -26.30 -24.55
N LEU A 42 10.79 -27.54 -24.79
CA LEU A 42 10.77 -28.58 -23.76
C LEU A 42 12.18 -28.93 -23.25
N GLY A 43 13.17 -29.04 -24.13
CA GLY A 43 14.55 -29.36 -23.73
C GLY A 43 15.20 -28.30 -22.85
N ILE A 44 15.08 -27.03 -23.23
CA ILE A 44 15.63 -25.89 -22.46
C ILE A 44 14.89 -25.72 -21.13
N THR A 45 13.56 -25.87 -21.14
CA THR A 45 12.75 -25.80 -19.92
C THR A 45 13.12 -26.89 -18.93
N ALA A 46 13.26 -28.13 -19.40
CA ALA A 46 13.66 -29.25 -18.57
C ALA A 46 15.05 -29.02 -17.98
N LEU A 47 16.04 -28.61 -18.79
CA LEU A 47 17.41 -28.35 -18.33
C LEU A 47 17.47 -27.31 -17.21
N ILE A 48 16.79 -26.17 -17.39
CA ILE A 48 16.81 -25.07 -16.42
C ILE A 48 16.06 -25.45 -15.14
N THR A 49 14.93 -26.15 -15.27
CA THR A 49 14.17 -26.65 -14.12
C THR A 49 15.00 -27.65 -13.32
N THR A 50 15.67 -28.60 -13.99
CA THR A 50 16.56 -29.56 -13.34
C THR A 50 17.73 -28.86 -12.64
N ALA A 51 18.33 -27.82 -13.25
CA ALA A 51 19.38 -27.03 -12.61
C ALA A 51 18.90 -26.26 -11.38
N ALA A 52 17.70 -25.67 -11.44
CA ALA A 52 17.09 -24.94 -10.31
C ALA A 52 16.73 -25.89 -9.14
N VAL A 53 16.20 -27.08 -9.46
CA VAL A 53 15.92 -28.13 -8.47
C VAL A 53 17.22 -28.68 -7.87
N ALA A 54 18.23 -28.94 -8.70
CA ALA A 54 19.54 -29.40 -8.23
C ALA A 54 20.17 -28.36 -7.28
N ARG A 55 20.10 -27.07 -7.63
CA ARG A 55 20.52 -25.98 -6.74
C ARG A 55 19.74 -26.04 -5.41
N ALA A 56 18.42 -26.11 -5.45
CA ALA A 56 17.60 -26.17 -4.24
C ALA A 56 17.93 -27.36 -3.32
N LEU A 57 18.31 -28.50 -3.90
CA LEU A 57 18.71 -29.71 -3.17
C LEU A 57 20.16 -29.66 -2.67
N LEU A 58 21.04 -28.93 -3.35
CA LEU A 58 22.47 -28.80 -3.02
C LEU A 58 22.77 -27.57 -2.15
N SER A 59 21.84 -26.62 -2.03
CA SER A 59 21.94 -25.47 -1.13
C SER A 59 22.02 -25.96 0.32
N PRO A 60 23.01 -25.51 1.11
CA PRO A 60 23.12 -25.92 2.50
C PRO A 60 21.88 -25.45 3.29
N PRO A 61 21.38 -26.25 4.24
CA PRO A 61 20.23 -25.85 5.06
C PRO A 61 20.58 -24.65 5.93
N THR A 62 19.69 -23.67 5.96
CA THR A 62 19.76 -22.55 6.91
C THR A 62 18.98 -22.91 8.17
N TYR A 63 19.64 -22.81 9.32
CA TYR A 63 19.04 -23.06 10.63
C TYR A 63 18.57 -21.74 11.22
N ARG A 64 17.29 -21.66 11.58
CA ARG A 64 16.72 -20.50 12.28
C ARG A 64 16.46 -20.86 13.72
N ALA A 65 17.14 -20.18 14.64
CA ALA A 65 16.86 -20.28 16.06
C ALA A 65 16.02 -19.07 16.47
N SER A 66 14.91 -19.30 17.17
CA SER A 66 14.02 -18.23 17.63
C SER A 66 13.64 -18.37 19.09
N PHE A 67 13.47 -17.24 19.76
CA PHE A 67 12.94 -17.16 21.12
C PHE A 67 11.96 -16.00 21.23
N GLU A 68 11.11 -16.06 22.25
CA GLU A 68 10.11 -15.02 22.54
C GLU A 68 10.35 -14.42 23.92
N ILE A 69 10.38 -13.09 23.97
CA ILE A 69 10.63 -12.34 25.20
C ILE A 69 9.48 -11.38 25.49
N LEU A 70 9.02 -11.38 26.73
CA LEU A 70 8.06 -10.42 27.26
C LEU A 70 8.82 -9.20 27.80
N ILE A 71 8.54 -8.01 27.26
CA ILE A 71 9.20 -6.77 27.68
C ILE A 71 8.21 -5.93 28.48
N GLN A 72 8.48 -5.73 29.76
CA GLN A 72 7.74 -4.76 30.58
C GLN A 72 8.43 -3.39 30.52
N PRO A 73 7.70 -2.30 30.22
CA PRO A 73 8.28 -0.96 30.26
C PRO A 73 8.62 -0.59 31.71
N SER A 74 9.81 -0.06 31.93
CA SER A 74 10.20 0.49 33.21
C SER A 74 9.60 1.89 33.38
N SER A 75 8.70 2.04 34.35
CA SER A 75 8.02 3.31 34.65
C SER A 75 8.40 3.92 36.00
N ALA A 76 9.37 3.34 36.72
CA ALA A 76 9.64 3.67 38.13
C ALA A 76 9.93 5.17 38.35
N GLU A 77 10.81 5.78 37.54
CA GLU A 77 11.11 7.21 37.63
C GLU A 77 9.91 8.07 37.22
N THR A 78 9.28 7.77 36.08
CA THR A 78 8.12 8.50 35.57
C THR A 78 6.96 8.49 36.57
N GLU A 79 6.73 7.37 37.23
CA GLU A 79 5.70 7.20 38.25
C GLU A 79 5.99 8.05 39.49
N VAL A 80 7.24 8.05 39.97
CA VAL A 80 7.68 8.89 41.11
C VAL A 80 7.55 10.37 40.77
N VAL A 81 8.05 10.81 39.62
CA VAL A 81 7.94 12.20 39.18
C VAL A 81 6.48 12.62 39.03
N SER A 82 5.62 11.75 38.48
CA SER A 82 4.19 12.02 38.32
C SER A 82 3.42 12.07 39.64
N SER A 83 3.83 11.30 40.66
CA SER A 83 3.21 11.34 41.99
C SER A 83 3.55 12.59 42.79
N VAL A 84 4.68 13.25 42.47
CA VAL A 84 5.17 14.44 43.19
C VAL A 84 4.76 15.74 42.50
N SER A 85 4.48 15.70 41.19
CA SER A 85 4.09 16.89 40.43
C SER A 85 2.56 17.01 40.33
N ASP A 86 1.98 17.83 41.20
CA ASP A 86 0.57 18.24 41.11
C ASP A 86 0.27 18.88 39.74
N GLY A 87 -0.49 18.16 38.91
CA GLY A 87 -1.27 18.75 37.81
C GLY A 87 -0.59 19.02 36.47
N SER A 88 0.70 18.70 36.27
CA SER A 88 1.36 18.88 34.96
C SER A 88 1.54 17.56 34.20
N ALA A 89 0.43 16.87 33.96
CA ALA A 89 0.38 15.58 33.24
C ALA A 89 0.88 15.62 31.77
N ASN A 90 1.27 16.78 31.24
CA ASN A 90 1.58 16.95 29.81
C ASN A 90 3.08 16.85 29.45
N GLN A 91 4.01 16.74 30.40
CA GLN A 91 5.45 16.68 30.08
C GLN A 91 6.10 15.30 30.26
N ALA A 92 5.46 14.35 30.94
CA ALA A 92 6.07 13.05 31.25
C ALA A 92 5.79 11.93 30.23
N GLN A 93 5.05 12.23 29.15
CA GLN A 93 4.59 11.20 28.21
C GLN A 93 5.52 11.04 26.99
N ARG A 94 6.83 10.87 27.25
CA ARG A 94 7.71 10.21 26.26
C ARG A 94 7.59 8.71 26.44
N THR A 95 6.41 8.16 26.11
CA THR A 95 6.28 6.72 25.97
C THR A 95 7.15 6.30 24.79
N VAL A 96 8.27 5.62 25.08
CA VAL A 96 9.13 5.02 24.05
C VAL A 96 8.25 4.18 23.13
N SER A 97 8.22 4.51 21.85
CA SER A 97 7.40 3.78 20.87
C SER A 97 7.85 2.32 20.80
N LEU A 98 6.93 1.40 20.51
CA LEU A 98 7.28 -0.02 20.29
C LEU A 98 8.33 -0.18 19.18
N GLN A 99 8.36 0.74 18.20
CA GLN A 99 9.40 0.75 17.15
C GLN A 99 10.77 1.18 17.69
N ASP A 100 10.81 2.10 18.66
CA ASP A 100 12.05 2.53 19.30
C ASP A 100 12.64 1.40 20.16
N GLN A 101 11.79 0.58 20.79
CA GLN A 101 12.23 -0.60 21.55
C GLN A 101 12.95 -1.63 20.67
N VAL A 102 12.44 -1.92 19.46
CA VAL A 102 13.13 -2.81 18.51
C VAL A 102 14.51 -2.26 18.12
N ARG A 103 14.63 -0.93 17.98
CA ARG A 103 15.91 -0.28 17.68
C ARG A 103 16.88 -0.34 18.85
N ILE A 104 16.39 -0.27 20.09
CA ILE A 104 17.21 -0.44 21.30
C ILE A 104 17.72 -1.88 21.38
N LEU A 105 16.86 -2.89 21.18
CA LEU A 105 17.24 -4.31 21.24
C LEU A 105 18.30 -4.71 20.20
N THR A 106 18.33 -4.03 19.06
CA THR A 106 19.33 -4.26 18.01
C THR A 106 20.57 -3.36 18.14
N SER A 107 20.62 -2.50 19.16
CA SER A 107 21.72 -1.56 19.36
C SER A 107 22.99 -2.26 19.86
N PRO A 108 24.18 -1.67 19.62
CA PRO A 108 25.45 -2.21 20.11
C PRO A 108 25.46 -2.44 21.63
N GLY A 109 24.90 -1.50 22.41
CA GLY A 109 24.88 -1.60 23.87
C GLY A 109 24.06 -2.77 24.44
N VAL A 110 23.21 -3.41 23.63
CA VAL A 110 22.47 -4.63 24.02
C VAL A 110 23.16 -5.89 23.49
N LEU A 111 23.66 -5.86 22.25
CA LEU A 111 24.20 -7.06 21.59
C LEU A 111 25.69 -7.32 21.87
N GLU A 112 26.45 -6.33 22.31
CA GLU A 112 27.89 -6.47 22.57
C GLU A 112 28.26 -7.60 23.56
N PRO A 113 27.58 -7.77 24.71
CA PRO A 113 27.86 -8.88 25.62
C PRO A 113 27.62 -10.26 24.97
N ALA A 114 26.59 -10.34 24.10
CA ALA A 114 26.33 -11.56 23.35
C ALA A 114 27.40 -11.83 22.29
N VAL A 115 27.89 -10.78 21.64
CA VAL A 115 28.98 -10.87 20.66
C VAL A 115 30.29 -11.32 21.32
N GLU A 116 30.61 -10.81 22.50
CA GLU A 116 31.81 -11.20 23.26
C GLU A 116 31.78 -12.69 23.62
N SER A 117 30.64 -13.16 24.15
CA SER A 117 30.42 -14.58 24.46
C SER A 117 30.49 -15.46 23.20
N LEU A 118 29.92 -14.98 22.09
CA LEU A 118 29.96 -15.66 20.78
C LEU A 118 31.38 -15.82 20.24
N LEU A 119 32.18 -14.75 20.23
CA LEU A 119 33.56 -14.76 19.74
C LEU A 119 34.47 -15.60 20.64
N THR A 120 34.16 -15.68 21.94
CA THR A 120 34.87 -16.55 22.89
C THR A 120 34.58 -18.03 22.64
N ALA A 121 33.33 -18.40 22.39
CA ALA A 121 32.94 -19.78 22.09
C ALA A 121 33.34 -20.23 20.67
N TYR A 122 33.39 -19.31 19.71
CA TYR A 122 33.72 -19.58 18.32
C TYR A 122 34.83 -18.63 17.81
N PRO A 123 36.09 -18.83 18.27
CA PRO A 123 37.21 -17.93 17.95
C PRO A 123 37.61 -17.90 16.47
N ASN A 124 37.14 -18.87 15.67
CA ASN A 124 37.33 -18.89 14.22
C ASN A 124 36.42 -17.89 13.49
N LEU A 125 35.33 -17.42 14.12
CA LEU A 125 34.50 -16.36 13.56
C LEU A 125 35.29 -15.05 13.56
N CYS A 126 35.26 -14.33 12.44
CA CYS A 126 36.00 -13.07 12.27
C CYS A 126 37.53 -13.17 12.46
N ALA A 127 38.11 -14.38 12.43
CA ALA A 127 39.56 -14.59 12.62
C ALA A 127 40.43 -13.94 11.53
N THR A 128 39.85 -13.69 10.34
CA THR A 128 40.50 -13.03 9.21
C THR A 128 40.60 -11.50 9.35
N VAL A 129 39.93 -10.92 10.36
CA VAL A 129 39.84 -9.49 10.59
C VAL A 129 40.85 -9.08 11.68
N PRO A 130 41.47 -7.88 11.59
CA PRO A 130 42.31 -7.32 12.65
C PRO A 130 41.64 -7.33 14.03
N GLU A 131 42.42 -7.52 15.09
CA GLU A 131 41.91 -7.73 16.46
C GLU A 131 41.04 -6.56 16.96
N ASP A 132 41.41 -5.33 16.60
CA ASP A 132 40.68 -4.09 16.88
C ASP A 132 39.28 -4.04 16.21
N GLN A 133 39.06 -4.84 15.16
CA GLN A 133 37.81 -4.86 14.39
C GLN A 133 37.00 -6.14 14.61
N ARG A 134 37.50 -7.10 15.39
CA ARG A 134 36.78 -8.38 15.62
C ARG A 134 35.42 -8.18 16.29
N GLN A 135 35.34 -7.27 17.26
CA GLN A 135 34.09 -6.98 17.95
C GLN A 135 33.04 -6.38 17.01
N GLN A 136 33.43 -5.45 16.14
CA GLN A 136 32.56 -4.89 15.11
C GLN A 136 32.12 -5.94 14.08
N CYS A 137 33.03 -6.84 13.68
CA CYS A 137 32.70 -7.96 12.79
C CYS A 137 31.68 -8.90 13.43
N GLY A 138 31.86 -9.25 14.71
CA GLY A 138 30.93 -10.07 15.46
C GLY A 138 29.55 -9.41 15.61
N TYR A 139 29.51 -8.11 15.93
CA TYR A 139 28.26 -7.35 15.96
C TYR A 139 27.55 -7.38 14.61
N ASN A 140 28.25 -7.10 13.51
CA ASN A 140 27.65 -7.13 12.17
C ASN A 140 27.15 -8.54 11.80
N LEU A 141 27.84 -9.59 12.22
CA LEU A 141 27.43 -10.97 11.99
C LEU A 141 26.12 -11.29 12.72
N VAL A 142 25.99 -10.86 13.97
CA VAL A 142 24.76 -11.02 14.77
C VAL A 142 23.65 -10.12 14.21
N ALA A 143 23.88 -8.81 14.12
CA ALA A 143 22.89 -7.81 13.75
C ALA A 143 22.30 -8.01 12.34
N ASN A 144 23.10 -8.44 11.36
CA ASN A 144 22.61 -8.65 9.99
C ASN A 144 21.75 -9.92 9.83
N GLN A 145 21.91 -10.90 10.72
CA GLN A 145 21.19 -12.19 10.68
C GLN A 145 20.12 -12.31 11.77
N LEU A 146 20.03 -11.32 12.66
CA LEU A 146 19.04 -11.21 13.73
C LEU A 146 17.86 -10.34 13.27
N SER A 147 16.66 -10.92 13.27
CA SER A 147 15.41 -10.22 13.03
C SER A 147 14.57 -10.22 14.30
N VAL A 148 14.19 -9.03 14.79
CA VAL A 148 13.30 -8.86 15.95
C VAL A 148 11.95 -8.31 15.48
N GLN A 149 10.86 -9.00 15.81
CA GLN A 149 9.51 -8.65 15.36
C GLN A 149 8.52 -8.75 16.51
N LEU A 150 7.49 -7.90 16.48
CA LEU A 150 6.38 -7.95 17.45
C LEU A 150 5.41 -9.08 17.09
N ILE A 151 5.02 -9.90 18.06
CA ILE A 151 4.03 -10.97 17.86
C ILE A 151 2.63 -10.45 18.22
N ASP A 152 1.72 -10.46 17.23
CA ASP A 152 0.28 -10.19 17.30
C ASP A 152 -0.23 -9.01 18.16
N GLY A 153 -0.70 -7.95 17.50
CA GLY A 153 -1.48 -6.86 18.10
C GLY A 153 -0.66 -5.62 18.47
N LYS A 154 -1.24 -4.43 18.29
CA LYS A 154 -0.59 -3.14 18.61
C LYS A 154 -0.23 -2.98 20.10
N ASP A 155 -0.77 -3.83 20.97
CA ASP A 155 -0.58 -3.80 22.42
C ASP A 155 0.19 -5.00 22.97
N SER A 156 0.63 -5.94 22.11
CA SER A 156 1.45 -7.05 22.57
C SER A 156 2.82 -6.56 22.99
N ARG A 157 3.30 -7.07 24.12
CA ARG A 157 4.63 -6.81 24.68
C ARG A 157 5.61 -7.94 24.40
N ILE A 158 5.24 -8.84 23.49
CA ILE A 158 5.99 -10.05 23.17
C ILE A 158 6.75 -9.83 21.87
N PHE A 159 8.07 -9.98 21.94
CA PHE A 159 8.97 -9.85 20.81
C PHE A 159 9.54 -11.23 20.45
N ARG A 160 9.47 -11.59 19.16
CA ARG A 160 10.17 -12.74 18.61
C ARG A 160 11.48 -12.30 18.00
N ALA A 161 12.58 -12.81 18.55
CA ALA A 161 13.89 -12.70 17.95
C ALA A 161 14.20 -13.98 17.16
N VAL A 162 14.66 -13.83 15.91
CA VAL A 162 15.02 -14.94 15.03
C VAL A 162 16.42 -14.71 14.50
N TYR A 163 17.33 -15.65 14.76
CA TYR A 163 18.69 -15.64 14.25
C TYR A 163 18.91 -16.76 13.25
N SER A 164 19.54 -16.45 12.11
CA SER A 164 19.79 -17.41 11.02
C SER A 164 21.28 -17.72 10.89
N ALA A 165 21.64 -19.02 10.88
CA ALA A 165 23.02 -19.46 10.66
C ALA A 165 23.14 -20.72 9.81
N GLY A 166 24.34 -20.97 9.27
CA GLY A 166 24.65 -22.15 8.46
C GLY A 166 24.88 -23.45 9.25
N SER A 167 24.89 -23.39 10.58
CA SER A 167 24.95 -24.56 11.45
C SER A 167 23.96 -24.46 12.60
N GLU A 168 23.41 -25.61 12.99
CA GLU A 168 22.47 -25.73 14.10
C GLU A 168 23.05 -25.22 15.41
N ALA A 169 24.28 -25.65 15.74
CA ALA A 169 24.99 -25.26 16.95
C ALA A 169 25.25 -23.75 17.02
N LEU A 170 25.62 -23.11 15.89
CA LEU A 170 25.85 -21.67 15.85
C LEU A 170 24.54 -20.90 15.99
N ALA A 171 23.47 -21.34 15.32
CA ALA A 171 22.16 -20.72 15.40
C ALA A 171 21.63 -20.74 16.85
N GLN A 172 21.64 -21.92 17.48
CA GLN A 172 21.13 -22.12 18.83
C GLN A 172 21.96 -21.35 19.86
N TYR A 173 23.29 -21.44 19.79
CA TYR A 173 24.18 -20.75 20.73
C TYR A 173 23.98 -19.24 20.63
N THR A 174 24.05 -18.67 19.43
CA THR A 174 23.91 -17.23 19.23
C THR A 174 22.54 -16.72 19.71
N ALA A 175 21.45 -17.43 19.37
CA ALA A 175 20.12 -17.04 19.83
C ALA A 175 19.98 -17.12 21.36
N SER A 176 20.56 -18.13 22.00
CA SER A 176 20.58 -18.23 23.47
C SER A 176 21.36 -17.08 24.09
N THR A 177 22.55 -16.77 23.58
CA THR A 177 23.38 -15.69 24.12
C THR A 177 22.75 -14.32 23.90
N VAL A 178 22.04 -14.11 22.78
CA VAL A 178 21.26 -12.89 22.55
C VAL A 178 20.08 -12.80 23.52
N ALA A 179 19.41 -13.92 23.83
CA ALA A 179 18.36 -13.95 24.85
C ALA A 179 18.90 -13.58 26.24
N ASP A 180 20.05 -14.13 26.63
CA ASP A 180 20.72 -13.80 27.90
C ASP A 180 21.10 -12.31 27.95
N ALA A 181 21.68 -11.77 26.88
CA ALA A 181 22.03 -10.35 26.80
C ALA A 181 20.81 -9.43 26.87
N TYR A 182 19.65 -9.86 26.35
CA TYR A 182 18.40 -9.12 26.52
C TYR A 182 17.96 -9.11 27.98
N LEU A 183 17.94 -10.27 28.65
CA LEU A 183 17.59 -10.36 30.07
C LEU A 183 18.51 -9.50 30.95
N ASP A 184 19.82 -9.57 30.70
CA ASP A 184 20.83 -8.76 31.40
C ASP A 184 20.63 -7.26 31.17
N TYR A 185 20.35 -6.86 29.93
CA TYR A 185 20.05 -5.47 29.63
C TYR A 185 18.76 -4.99 30.32
N GLY A 186 17.72 -5.82 30.33
CA GLY A 186 16.46 -5.53 31.02
C GLY A 186 16.67 -5.30 32.52
N LEU A 187 17.42 -6.19 33.18
CA LEU A 187 17.79 -6.07 34.58
C LEU A 187 18.66 -4.83 34.84
N ALA A 188 19.69 -4.59 34.03
CA ALA A 188 20.56 -3.43 34.16
C ALA A 188 19.79 -2.11 33.95
N SER A 189 18.85 -2.09 32.99
CA SER A 189 17.99 -0.93 32.76
C SER A 189 17.09 -0.67 33.95
N ARG A 190 16.39 -1.68 34.47
CA ARG A 190 15.53 -1.54 35.66
C ARG A 190 16.32 -1.06 36.87
N GLN A 191 17.52 -1.58 37.10
CA GLN A 191 18.39 -1.12 38.19
C GLN A 191 18.82 0.34 38.01
N ARG A 192 19.13 0.79 36.79
CA ARG A 192 19.43 2.20 36.52
C ARG A 192 18.24 3.09 36.83
N ASP A 193 17.05 2.71 36.39
CA ASP A 193 15.83 3.51 36.57
C ASP A 193 15.44 3.60 38.06
N ILE A 194 15.54 2.49 38.80
CA ILE A 194 15.32 2.51 40.26
C ILE A 194 16.35 3.41 40.96
N ARG A 195 17.64 3.33 40.59
CA ARG A 195 18.68 4.21 41.16
C ARG A 195 18.41 5.69 40.85
N GLN A 196 17.96 6.02 39.65
CA GLN A 196 17.60 7.40 39.29
C GLN A 196 16.40 7.88 40.11
N ALA A 197 15.38 7.05 40.28
CA ALA A 197 14.22 7.35 41.12
C ALA A 197 14.61 7.53 42.60
N LEU A 198 15.49 6.68 43.15
CA LEU A 198 16.03 6.82 44.50
C LEU A 198 16.84 8.10 44.65
N ASN A 199 17.72 8.44 43.70
CA ASN A 199 18.49 9.68 43.73
C ASN A 199 17.58 10.93 43.73
N PHE A 200 16.48 10.91 42.96
CA PHE A 200 15.49 11.98 42.99
C PHE A 200 14.81 12.10 44.35
N LEU A 201 14.43 10.98 44.97
CA LEU A 201 13.84 10.97 46.31
C LEU A 201 14.85 11.43 47.38
N ASP A 202 16.11 11.06 47.27
CA ASP A 202 17.19 11.49 48.16
C ASP A 202 17.41 13.02 48.12
N GLU A 203 17.17 13.65 46.97
CA GLU A 203 17.18 15.10 46.83
C GLU A 203 15.92 15.77 47.43
N LYS A 204 14.75 15.14 47.29
CA LYS A 204 13.44 15.72 47.71
C LYS A 204 13.06 15.47 49.16
N LEU A 205 13.50 14.38 49.76
CA LEU A 205 13.18 14.05 51.15
C LEU A 205 13.69 15.10 52.16
N PRO A 206 14.92 15.63 52.06
CA PRO A 206 15.39 16.70 52.94
C PRO A 206 14.56 17.98 52.80
N GLU A 207 14.13 18.32 51.58
CA GLU A 207 13.27 19.48 51.30
C GLU A 207 11.90 19.32 51.99
N ALA A 208 11.28 18.15 51.86
CA ALA A 208 10.01 17.84 52.52
C ALA A 208 10.14 17.83 54.05
N GLN A 209 11.22 17.26 54.60
CA GLN A 209 11.52 17.28 56.04
C GLN A 209 11.68 18.70 56.56
N ALA A 210 12.49 19.52 55.90
CA ALA A 210 12.70 20.92 56.28
C ALA A 210 11.39 21.72 56.25
N ARG A 211 10.48 21.42 55.30
CA ARG A 211 9.16 22.06 55.25
C ARG A 211 8.30 21.70 56.46
N VAL A 212 8.27 20.42 56.86
CA VAL A 212 7.54 19.98 58.05
C VAL A 212 8.11 20.63 59.32
N GLU A 213 9.44 20.64 59.47
CA GLU A 213 10.12 21.30 60.61
C GLU A 213 9.83 22.80 60.65
N ALA A 214 9.86 23.48 59.51
CA ALA A 214 9.54 24.91 59.42
C ALA A 214 8.10 25.20 59.88
N LEU A 215 7.12 24.40 59.43
CA LEU A 215 5.72 24.54 59.83
C LEU A 215 5.49 24.20 61.31
N GLN A 216 6.19 23.19 61.84
CA GLN A 216 6.18 22.87 63.27
C GLN A 216 6.74 24.02 64.11
N ASN A 217 7.88 24.58 63.70
CA ASN A 217 8.49 25.73 64.37
C ASN A 217 7.60 26.97 64.30
N GLN A 218 6.95 27.23 63.16
CA GLN A 218 5.96 28.31 63.04
C GLN A 218 4.80 28.12 64.01
N LEU A 219 4.23 26.92 64.08
CA LEU A 219 3.15 26.60 65.01
C LEU A 219 3.60 26.74 66.47
N GLN A 220 4.81 26.30 66.80
CA GLN A 220 5.38 26.44 68.13
C GLN A 220 5.59 27.91 68.50
N ASN A 221 6.14 28.71 67.59
CA ASN A 221 6.33 30.15 67.80
C ASN A 221 4.98 30.86 67.98
N LEU A 222 3.97 30.50 67.19
CA LEU A 222 2.62 31.04 67.32
C LEU A 222 2.04 30.73 68.71
N ARG A 223 2.19 29.49 69.18
CA ARG A 223 1.77 29.06 70.52
C ARG A 223 2.51 29.79 71.63
N GLN A 224 3.85 29.92 71.52
CA GLN A 224 4.68 30.59 72.53
C GLN A 224 4.42 32.10 72.59
N ALA A 225 4.36 32.78 71.44
CA ALA A 225 4.12 34.22 71.36
C ALA A 225 2.76 34.62 71.95
N ASN A 226 1.76 33.75 71.82
CA ASN A 226 0.39 34.00 72.28
C ASN A 226 0.02 33.25 73.56
N ASN A 227 0.98 32.59 74.23
CA ASN A 227 0.76 31.75 75.42
C ASN A 227 -0.42 30.78 75.28
N LEU A 228 -0.53 30.14 74.11
CA LEU A 228 -1.68 29.38 73.68
C LEU A 228 -1.33 27.90 73.53
N ILE A 229 -2.19 27.00 74.04
CA ILE A 229 -2.12 25.57 73.76
C ILE A 229 -2.88 25.28 72.46
N THR A 230 -4.19 25.58 72.47
CA THR A 230 -5.06 25.57 71.29
C THR A 230 -6.06 26.73 71.36
N PRO A 231 -6.44 27.34 70.20
CA PRO A 231 -7.45 28.39 70.15
C PRO A 231 -8.78 27.98 70.79
N GLU A 232 -9.19 26.73 70.62
CA GLU A 232 -10.47 26.20 71.12
C GLU A 232 -10.50 26.15 72.66
N ALA A 233 -9.40 25.75 73.29
CA ALA A 233 -9.29 25.72 74.75
C ALA A 233 -9.38 27.13 75.35
N ARG A 234 -8.69 28.10 74.72
CA ARG A 234 -8.75 29.51 75.16
C ARG A 234 -10.13 30.13 74.91
N GLY A 235 -10.76 29.81 73.79
CA GLY A 235 -12.10 30.28 73.45
C GLY A 235 -13.16 29.78 74.42
N GLY A 236 -13.06 28.52 74.85
CA GLY A 236 -13.90 27.96 75.91
C GLY A 236 -13.73 28.71 77.24
N GLN A 237 -12.50 29.03 77.63
CA GLN A 237 -12.23 29.82 78.85
C GLN A 237 -12.84 31.23 78.76
N LEU A 238 -12.62 31.94 77.67
CA LEU A 238 -13.16 33.30 77.46
C LEU A 238 -14.69 33.30 77.48
N THR A 239 -15.32 32.33 76.80
CA THR A 239 -16.78 32.20 76.78
C THR A 239 -17.34 31.95 78.19
N GLY A 240 -16.64 31.15 79.01
CA GLY A 240 -16.98 30.94 80.41
C GLY A 240 -16.90 32.22 81.26
N GLN A 241 -15.83 33.00 81.10
CA GLN A 241 -15.64 34.29 81.79
C GLN A 241 -16.67 35.34 81.35
N ILE A 242 -16.95 35.47 80.05
CA ILE A 242 -17.98 36.37 79.53
C ILE A 242 -19.34 36.01 80.13
N SER A 243 -19.66 34.72 80.18
CA SER A 243 -20.93 34.25 80.76
C SER A 243 -21.05 34.61 82.24
N SER A 244 -19.99 34.43 83.05
CA SER A 244 -20.02 34.79 84.47
C SER A 244 -20.13 36.31 84.68
N PHE A 245 -19.31 37.10 83.99
CA PHE A 245 -19.37 38.57 84.12
C PHE A 245 -20.66 39.17 83.55
N SER A 246 -21.24 38.56 82.52
CA SER A 246 -22.54 38.98 81.99
C SER A 246 -23.66 38.72 82.99
N GLN A 247 -23.59 37.64 83.76
CA GLN A 247 -24.54 37.37 84.85
C GLN A 247 -24.38 38.39 85.98
N ASP A 248 -23.14 38.67 86.40
CA ASP A 248 -22.85 39.68 87.42
C ASP A 248 -23.30 41.08 86.98
N TYR A 249 -23.09 41.43 85.71
CA TYR A 249 -23.51 42.70 85.13
C TYR A 249 -25.02 42.87 85.19
N LEU A 250 -25.79 41.85 84.76
CA LEU A 250 -27.24 41.86 84.83
C LEU A 250 -27.75 41.98 86.28
N ALA A 251 -27.11 41.27 87.22
CA ALA A 251 -27.47 41.36 88.63
C ALA A 251 -27.26 42.78 89.19
N VAL A 252 -26.12 43.43 88.87
CA VAL A 252 -25.84 44.81 89.28
C VAL A 252 -26.79 45.81 88.61
N GLN A 253 -27.16 45.60 87.34
CA GLN A 253 -28.14 46.47 86.68
C GLN A 253 -29.51 46.43 87.36
N ILE A 254 -29.96 45.25 87.76
CA ILE A 254 -31.22 45.10 88.50
C ILE A 254 -31.12 45.82 89.85
N GLU A 255 -30.05 45.61 90.61
CA GLU A 255 -29.84 46.25 91.92
C GLU A 255 -29.73 47.78 91.80
N LEU A 256 -29.11 48.30 90.74
CA LEU A 256 -28.99 49.71 90.46
C LEU A 256 -30.36 50.36 90.20
N GLU A 257 -31.17 49.76 89.32
CA GLU A 257 -32.51 50.25 88.98
C GLU A 257 -33.44 50.23 90.21
N GLU A 258 -33.38 49.17 91.02
CA GLU A 258 -34.11 49.07 92.28
C GLU A 258 -33.69 50.17 93.27
N THR A 259 -32.39 50.36 93.46
CA THR A 259 -31.86 51.38 94.38
C THR A 259 -32.19 52.80 93.89
N LEU A 260 -32.21 53.01 92.57
CA LEU A 260 -32.54 54.31 91.96
C LEU A 260 -34.00 54.67 92.24
N LYS A 261 -34.91 53.72 92.03
CA LYS A 261 -36.34 53.87 92.35
C LYS A 261 -36.55 54.20 93.82
N LEU A 262 -35.87 53.46 94.71
CA LEU A 262 -35.96 53.68 96.15
C LEU A 262 -35.44 55.06 96.58
N ALA A 263 -34.35 55.54 95.96
CA ALA A 263 -33.81 56.87 96.23
C ALA A 263 -34.74 57.99 95.73
N GLU A 264 -35.34 57.82 94.54
CA GLU A 264 -36.32 58.76 93.98
C GLU A 264 -37.59 58.82 94.84
N ASP A 265 -38.14 57.67 95.22
CA ASP A 265 -39.31 57.58 96.09
C ASP A 265 -39.07 58.22 97.46
N LEU A 266 -37.91 57.96 98.07
CA LEU A 266 -37.54 58.57 99.35
C LEU A 266 -37.39 60.09 99.24
N GLN A 267 -36.74 60.59 98.18
CA GLN A 267 -36.59 62.03 97.95
C GLN A 267 -37.96 62.71 97.81
N ASN A 268 -38.86 62.13 97.01
CA ASN A 268 -40.22 62.64 96.81
C ASN A 268 -41.03 62.69 98.12
N GLN A 269 -40.86 61.71 99.00
CA GLN A 269 -41.53 61.69 100.31
C GLN A 269 -40.96 62.74 101.27
N LEU A 270 -39.63 62.90 101.30
CA LEU A 270 -38.95 63.91 102.13
C LEU A 270 -39.31 65.35 101.71
N ASP A 271 -39.49 65.61 100.42
CA ASP A 271 -39.83 66.94 99.89
C ASP A 271 -41.28 67.36 100.16
N ASN A 272 -42.22 66.40 100.22
CA ASN A 272 -43.66 66.69 100.41
C ASN A 272 -44.07 66.75 101.88
N GLN A 273 -43.85 65.67 102.65
CA GLN A 273 -44.17 65.58 104.09
C GLN A 273 -43.20 64.60 104.80
N PRO A 274 -42.20 65.11 105.56
CA PRO A 274 -41.20 64.26 106.23
C PRO A 274 -41.78 63.24 107.22
N GLN A 275 -42.96 63.50 107.77
CA GLN A 275 -43.64 62.57 108.69
C GLN A 275 -44.13 61.30 107.98
N ASP A 276 -44.55 61.41 106.70
CA ASP A 276 -45.05 60.28 105.90
C ASP A 276 -43.91 59.40 105.34
N ALA A 277 -42.70 59.96 105.24
CA ALA A 277 -41.50 59.22 104.82
C ALA A 277 -41.11 58.08 105.79
N ALA A 278 -41.70 58.05 106.99
CA ALA A 278 -41.54 56.96 107.97
C ALA A 278 -42.00 55.59 107.45
N ALA A 279 -42.86 55.56 106.43
CA ALA A 279 -43.33 54.34 105.78
C ALA A 279 -42.38 53.83 104.68
N SER A 280 -41.33 54.57 104.30
CA SER A 280 -40.33 54.09 103.34
C SER A 280 -39.56 52.89 103.91
N PRO A 281 -39.18 51.89 103.09
CA PRO A 281 -38.47 50.70 103.56
C PRO A 281 -37.18 51.01 104.33
N GLN A 282 -36.44 52.04 103.91
CA GLN A 282 -35.16 52.44 104.52
C GLN A 282 -35.36 53.13 105.87
N LEU A 283 -36.34 54.02 105.99
CA LEU A 283 -36.61 54.74 107.25
C LEU A 283 -37.45 53.90 108.22
N SER A 284 -38.23 52.94 107.73
CA SER A 284 -38.93 51.95 108.54
C SER A 284 -37.94 51.08 109.34
N ASN A 285 -36.77 50.80 108.76
CA ASN A 285 -35.70 50.05 109.43
C ASN A 285 -34.82 50.91 110.35
N SER A 286 -34.90 52.25 110.29
CA SER A 286 -34.14 53.13 111.19
C SER A 286 -34.89 53.31 112.52
N GLN A 287 -34.42 52.62 113.56
CA GLN A 287 -34.95 52.76 114.91
C GLN A 287 -34.93 54.22 115.40
N ARG A 288 -33.93 54.99 114.97
CA ARG A 288 -33.76 56.40 115.33
C ARG A 288 -34.82 57.27 114.65
N TYR A 289 -35.06 57.07 113.35
CA TYR A 289 -36.10 57.80 112.62
C TYR A 289 -37.49 57.56 113.22
N GLN A 290 -37.84 56.29 113.46
CA GLN A 290 -39.11 55.90 114.08
C GLN A 290 -39.29 56.52 115.48
N SER A 291 -38.23 56.57 116.29
CA SER A 291 -38.30 57.19 117.61
C SER A 291 -38.61 58.69 117.55
N ILE A 292 -38.02 59.41 116.59
CA ILE A 292 -38.26 60.85 116.40
C ILE A 292 -39.68 61.09 115.91
N VAL A 293 -40.20 60.26 114.99
CA VAL A 293 -41.59 60.34 114.51
C VAL A 293 -42.58 60.12 115.64
N GLN A 294 -42.37 59.11 116.49
CA GLN A 294 -43.23 58.83 117.64
C GLN A 294 -43.21 59.96 118.67
N GLU A 295 -42.03 60.51 118.98
CA GLU A 295 -41.91 61.66 119.89
C GLU A 295 -42.58 62.91 119.30
N LEU A 296 -42.47 63.12 117.99
CA LEU A 296 -43.12 64.22 117.28
C LEU A 296 -44.65 64.08 117.28
N LEU A 297 -45.20 62.88 117.04
CA LEU A 297 -46.64 62.62 117.11
C LEU A 297 -47.19 62.82 118.53
N ALA A 298 -46.43 62.39 119.55
CA ALA A 298 -46.79 62.63 120.95
C ALA A 298 -46.77 64.14 121.27
N LEU A 299 -45.78 64.87 120.75
CA LEU A 299 -45.68 66.31 120.92
C LEU A 299 -46.77 67.07 120.17
N ASP A 300 -47.13 66.64 118.95
CA ASP A 300 -48.25 67.21 118.18
C ASP A 300 -49.59 67.01 118.92
N GLY A 301 -49.78 65.87 119.58
CA GLY A 301 -50.91 65.63 120.47
C GLY A 301 -50.92 66.59 121.69
N ALA A 302 -49.76 66.80 122.32
CA ALA A 302 -49.63 67.73 123.44
C ALA A 302 -49.87 69.21 123.03
N ILE A 303 -49.40 69.61 121.84
CA ILE A 303 -49.67 70.92 121.26
C ILE A 303 -51.17 71.08 120.97
N ALA A 304 -51.83 70.06 120.41
CA ALA A 304 -53.27 70.08 120.17
C ALA A 304 -54.06 70.25 121.48
N GLU A 305 -53.70 69.56 122.55
CA GLU A 305 -54.30 69.72 123.87
C GLU A 305 -54.06 71.14 124.44
N ALA A 306 -52.82 71.62 124.40
CA ALA A 306 -52.45 72.94 124.89
C ALA A 306 -53.13 74.09 124.12
N SER A 307 -53.39 73.92 122.81
CA SER A 307 -54.08 74.90 121.97
C SER A 307 -55.55 75.13 122.36
N THR A 308 -56.14 74.22 123.14
CA THR A 308 -57.50 74.41 123.70
C THR A 308 -57.51 75.37 124.90
N LEU A 309 -56.36 75.55 125.56
CA LEU A 309 -56.20 76.31 126.81
C LEU A 309 -55.40 77.60 126.64
N TYR A 310 -54.47 77.64 125.69
CA TYR A 310 -53.54 78.75 125.48
C TYR A 310 -53.63 79.31 124.05
N LEU A 311 -53.37 80.62 123.92
CA LEU A 311 -53.17 81.27 122.62
C LEU A 311 -51.78 80.95 122.08
N ASP A 312 -51.61 81.00 120.76
CA ASP A 312 -50.37 80.60 120.06
C ASP A 312 -49.09 81.34 120.52
N ASN A 313 -49.22 82.51 121.16
CA ASN A 313 -48.12 83.35 121.62
C ASN A 313 -47.86 83.27 123.15
N SER A 314 -48.37 82.23 123.82
CA SER A 314 -48.08 82.02 125.24
C SER A 314 -46.67 81.42 125.43
N PRO A 315 -45.98 81.71 126.55
CA PRO A 315 -44.67 81.11 126.83
C PRO A 315 -44.68 79.58 126.81
N ASP A 316 -45.77 78.95 127.27
CA ASP A 316 -45.90 77.49 127.29
C ASP A 316 -46.09 76.91 125.87
N MET A 317 -46.81 77.61 124.98
CA MET A 317 -46.97 77.20 123.58
C MET A 317 -45.68 77.40 122.78
N GLU A 318 -44.93 78.49 123.00
CA GLU A 318 -43.65 78.74 122.35
C GLU A 318 -42.63 77.62 122.65
N VAL A 319 -42.54 77.16 123.91
CA VAL A 319 -41.65 76.04 124.30
C VAL A 319 -42.01 74.75 123.56
N LEU A 320 -43.30 74.43 123.42
CA LEU A 320 -43.75 73.25 122.68
C LEU A 320 -43.48 73.38 121.17
N GLN A 321 -43.73 74.56 120.59
CA GLN A 321 -43.43 74.85 119.18
C GLN A 321 -41.93 74.81 118.88
N GLU A 322 -41.08 75.34 119.76
CA GLU A 322 -39.62 75.28 119.65
C GLU A 322 -39.13 73.83 119.72
N ARG A 323 -39.66 73.04 120.68
CA ARG A 323 -39.34 71.61 120.77
C ARG A 323 -39.75 70.86 119.50
N ARG A 324 -40.92 71.20 118.92
CA ARG A 324 -41.40 70.63 117.66
C ARG A 324 -40.47 70.96 116.50
N GLN A 325 -40.03 72.20 116.40
CA GLN A 325 -39.11 72.64 115.35
C GLN A 325 -37.73 71.97 115.48
N ASN A 326 -37.25 71.78 116.70
CA ASN A 326 -36.03 71.02 116.98
C ASN A 326 -36.17 69.54 116.57
N LEU A 327 -37.28 68.88 116.90
CA LEU A 327 -37.54 67.49 116.47
C LEU A 327 -37.70 67.36 114.95
N LEU A 328 -38.38 68.30 114.28
CA LEU A 328 -38.48 68.34 112.82
C LEU A 328 -37.11 68.52 112.15
N ALA A 329 -36.24 69.38 112.71
CA ALA A 329 -34.88 69.56 112.21
C ALA A 329 -34.02 68.30 112.40
N LEU A 330 -34.20 67.56 113.50
CA LEU A 330 -33.55 66.26 113.71
C LEU A 330 -34.07 65.19 112.74
N LEU A 331 -35.38 65.13 112.50
CA LEU A 331 -36.01 64.23 111.55
C LEU A 331 -35.49 64.46 110.12
N ALA A 332 -35.42 65.73 109.70
CA ALA A 332 -34.89 66.10 108.39
C ALA A 332 -33.41 65.72 108.23
N ARG A 333 -32.59 65.86 109.29
CA ARG A 333 -31.18 65.43 109.25
C ARG A 333 -31.03 63.92 109.12
N GLU A 334 -31.87 63.16 109.82
CA GLU A 334 -31.86 61.69 109.75
C GLU A 334 -32.34 61.21 108.37
N GLY A 335 -33.40 61.80 107.82
CA GLY A 335 -33.86 61.54 106.45
C GLY A 335 -32.80 61.86 105.40
N ALA A 336 -32.13 63.01 105.52
CA ALA A 336 -31.02 63.39 104.64
C ALA A 336 -29.78 62.51 104.81
N GLN A 337 -29.60 61.84 105.95
CA GLN A 337 -28.54 60.85 106.14
C GLN A 337 -28.88 59.55 105.39
N ALA A 338 -30.09 59.02 105.57
CA ALA A 338 -30.56 57.84 104.85
C ALA A 338 -30.51 58.04 103.32
N GLN A 339 -30.90 59.23 102.85
CA GLN A 339 -30.78 59.58 101.44
C GLN A 339 -29.32 59.60 100.96
N ARG A 340 -28.39 60.17 101.74
CA ARG A 340 -26.95 60.17 101.39
C ARG A 340 -26.36 58.77 101.34
N GLU A 341 -26.81 57.86 102.20
CA GLU A 341 -26.40 56.44 102.18
C GLU A 341 -26.89 55.75 100.89
N LEU A 342 -28.14 55.99 100.47
CA LEU A 342 -28.68 55.50 99.19
C LEU A 342 -27.92 56.06 97.98
N LEU A 343 -27.66 57.38 97.95
CA LEU A 343 -26.89 58.02 96.88
C LEU A 343 -25.45 57.49 96.81
N SER A 344 -24.83 57.22 97.97
CA SER A 344 -23.52 56.57 98.04
C SER A 344 -23.58 55.14 97.49
N SER A 345 -24.63 54.38 97.80
CA SER A 345 -24.82 53.03 97.27
C SER A 345 -24.98 53.04 95.75
N LEU A 346 -25.78 53.99 95.22
CA LEU A 346 -25.94 54.19 93.77
C LEU A 346 -24.61 54.46 93.08
N GLN A 347 -23.78 55.34 93.65
CA GLN A 347 -22.46 55.62 93.08
C GLN A 347 -21.56 54.38 93.06
N VAL A 348 -21.61 53.55 94.11
CA VAL A 348 -20.87 52.28 94.16
C VAL A 348 -21.38 51.32 93.08
N LEU A 349 -22.69 51.15 92.93
CA LEU A 349 -23.30 50.28 91.92
C LEU A 349 -22.97 50.76 90.49
N GLN A 350 -23.06 52.06 90.22
CA GLN A 350 -22.67 52.64 88.92
C GLN A 350 -21.19 52.40 88.61
N SER A 351 -20.31 52.57 89.60
CA SER A 351 -18.88 52.29 89.42
C SER A 351 -18.62 50.81 89.12
N ARG A 352 -19.38 49.91 89.75
CA ARG A 352 -19.30 48.46 89.54
C ARG A 352 -19.85 48.06 88.17
N GLU A 353 -20.98 48.62 87.74
CA GLU A 353 -21.55 48.44 86.40
C GLU A 353 -20.54 48.86 85.33
N ALA A 354 -19.96 50.06 85.45
CA ALA A 354 -18.97 50.56 84.50
C ALA A 354 -17.71 49.67 84.43
N ALA A 355 -17.24 49.16 85.58
CA ALA A 355 -16.11 48.24 85.64
C ALA A 355 -16.42 46.89 84.96
N LEU A 356 -17.61 46.34 85.19
CA LEU A 356 -18.07 45.11 84.55
C LEU A 356 -18.27 45.29 83.04
N ALA A 357 -18.89 46.39 82.60
CA ALA A 357 -19.04 46.73 81.19
C ALA A 357 -17.69 46.85 80.46
N SER A 358 -16.72 47.53 81.09
CA SER A 358 -15.36 47.64 80.56
C SER A 358 -14.68 46.27 80.42
N THR A 359 -14.83 45.42 81.44
CA THR A 359 -14.28 44.05 81.43
C THR A 359 -14.93 43.18 80.35
N LEU A 360 -16.25 43.25 80.18
CA LEU A 360 -16.96 42.55 79.10
C LEU A 360 -16.52 43.04 77.72
N ASN A 361 -16.31 44.35 77.55
CA ASN A 361 -15.79 44.89 76.30
C ASN A 361 -14.36 44.43 75.99
N SER A 362 -13.47 44.38 76.99
CA SER A 362 -12.11 43.86 76.77
C SER A 362 -12.14 42.36 76.43
N LEU A 363 -12.98 41.56 77.10
CA LEU A 363 -13.13 40.14 76.78
C LEU A 363 -13.70 39.92 75.36
N ASN A 364 -14.61 40.78 74.91
CA ASN A 364 -15.11 40.72 73.52
C ASN A 364 -14.02 41.06 72.49
N VAL A 365 -13.09 41.97 72.80
CA VAL A 365 -11.92 42.24 71.97
C VAL A 365 -11.01 41.01 71.92
N ASP A 366 -10.72 40.38 73.07
CA ASP A 366 -9.92 39.15 73.14
C ASP A 366 -10.53 38.02 72.30
N VAL A 367 -11.86 37.90 72.25
CA VAL A 367 -12.57 36.92 71.39
C VAL A 367 -12.33 37.19 69.91
N ASN A 368 -12.36 38.46 69.49
CA ASN A 368 -12.11 38.82 68.08
C ASN A 368 -10.65 38.57 67.68
N GLU A 369 -9.69 38.90 68.56
CA GLU A 369 -8.28 38.58 68.34
C GLU A 369 -8.06 37.07 68.25
N LEU A 370 -8.66 36.30 69.16
CA LEU A 370 -8.60 34.84 69.15
C LEU A 370 -9.18 34.25 67.86
N ALA A 371 -10.24 34.83 67.28
CA ALA A 371 -10.79 34.38 66.01
C ALA A 371 -9.83 34.57 64.83
N SER A 372 -9.02 35.63 64.82
CA SER A 372 -7.95 35.81 63.82
C SER A 372 -6.81 34.82 64.01
N LEU A 373 -6.39 34.62 65.27
CA LEU A 373 -5.34 33.69 65.66
C LEU A 373 -5.73 32.23 65.37
N SER A 374 -7.01 31.89 65.58
CA SER A 374 -7.57 30.57 65.27
C SER A 374 -7.43 30.24 63.78
N ARG A 375 -7.71 31.19 62.88
CA ARG A 375 -7.55 30.99 61.43
C ARG A 375 -6.09 30.72 61.06
N GLU A 376 -5.17 31.56 61.52
CA GLU A 376 -3.73 31.38 61.27
C GLU A 376 -3.22 30.04 61.81
N TYR A 377 -3.63 29.68 63.02
CA TYR A 377 -3.33 28.37 63.62
C TYR A 377 -3.84 27.21 62.76
N THR A 378 -5.10 27.26 62.32
CA THR A 378 -5.68 26.20 61.48
C THR A 378 -5.03 26.09 60.11
N ASP A 379 -4.61 27.21 59.52
CA ASP A 379 -3.92 27.22 58.23
C ASP A 379 -2.55 26.55 58.33
N ILE A 380 -1.76 26.91 59.35
CA ILE A 380 -0.45 26.28 59.61
C ILE A 380 -0.62 24.79 59.92
N GLU A 381 -1.62 24.42 60.74
CA GLU A 381 -1.89 23.01 61.09
C GLU A 381 -2.29 22.18 59.85
N ARG A 382 -3.12 22.76 58.97
CA ARG A 382 -3.52 22.13 57.70
C ARG A 382 -2.32 21.95 56.78
N GLU A 383 -1.50 22.99 56.59
CA GLU A 383 -0.28 22.89 55.78
C GLU A 383 0.71 21.87 56.37
N ARG A 384 0.88 21.86 57.68
CA ARG A 384 1.75 20.88 58.37
C ARG A 384 1.27 19.46 58.10
N THR A 385 -0.04 19.22 58.14
CA THR A 385 -0.63 17.90 57.89
C THR A 385 -0.35 17.46 56.45
N ILE A 386 -0.59 18.32 55.46
CA ILE A 386 -0.31 18.05 54.05
C ILE A 386 1.18 17.76 53.83
N ALA A 387 2.07 18.59 54.41
CA ALA A 387 3.51 18.40 54.28
C ALA A 387 3.98 17.09 54.94
N THR A 388 3.38 16.72 56.09
CA THR A 388 3.68 15.47 56.79
C THR A 388 3.23 14.26 55.97
N GLU A 389 2.04 14.32 55.38
CA GLU A 389 1.50 13.23 54.56
C GLU A 389 2.31 13.03 53.28
N ASN A 390 2.70 14.13 52.61
CA ASN A 390 3.63 14.09 51.49
C ASN A 390 4.98 13.44 51.89
N LEU A 391 5.57 13.87 53.00
CA LEU A 391 6.80 13.28 53.51
C LEU A 391 6.67 11.76 53.76
N ILE A 392 5.55 11.32 54.34
CA ILE A 392 5.27 9.89 54.56
C ILE A 392 5.18 9.15 53.22
N GLN A 393 4.48 9.70 52.22
CA GLN A 393 4.37 9.09 50.90
C GLN A 393 5.73 8.97 50.21
N LEU A 394 6.57 10.00 50.26
CA LEU A 394 7.92 9.97 49.71
C LEU A 394 8.78 8.90 50.40
N ARG A 395 8.71 8.79 51.73
CA ARG A 395 9.43 7.76 52.51
C ARG A 395 8.96 6.35 52.15
N GLN A 396 7.65 6.12 52.07
CA GLN A 396 7.10 4.83 51.67
C GLN A 396 7.54 4.44 50.25
N LYS A 397 7.57 5.41 49.31
CA LYS A 397 8.03 5.16 47.95
C LYS A 397 9.53 4.85 47.92
N GLN A 398 10.34 5.54 48.72
CA GLN A 398 11.77 5.23 48.90
C GLN A 398 11.95 3.78 49.39
N GLU A 399 11.30 3.40 50.49
CA GLU A 399 11.38 2.03 51.04
C GLU A 399 10.94 0.97 50.02
N THR A 400 9.87 1.22 49.26
CA THR A 400 9.40 0.30 48.21
C THR A 400 10.45 0.12 47.11
N LEU A 401 11.05 1.22 46.64
CA LEU A 401 12.09 1.18 45.61
C LEU A 401 13.39 0.54 46.11
N GLU A 402 13.75 0.72 47.38
CA GLU A 402 14.90 0.02 48.00
C GLU A 402 14.65 -1.50 48.08
N LEU A 403 13.43 -1.92 48.43
CA LEU A 403 13.06 -3.34 48.42
C LEU A 403 13.09 -3.92 47.00
N GLU A 404 12.55 -3.21 46.00
CA GLU A 404 12.61 -3.62 44.60
C GLU A 404 14.05 -3.70 44.09
N ALA A 405 14.91 -2.75 44.47
CA ALA A 405 16.34 -2.78 44.14
C ALA A 405 17.04 -4.02 44.73
N ALA A 406 16.62 -4.47 45.92
CA ALA A 406 17.18 -5.64 46.60
C ALA A 406 16.69 -6.97 46.00
N GLN A 407 15.48 -7.03 45.46
CA GLN A 407 14.88 -8.28 44.97
C GLN A 407 15.42 -8.76 43.61
N GLN A 408 16.09 -7.89 42.84
CA GLN A 408 16.69 -8.22 41.52
C GLN A 408 15.74 -8.99 40.59
N GLU A 409 14.44 -8.71 40.64
CA GLU A 409 13.47 -9.38 39.76
C GLU A 409 13.77 -9.04 38.30
N LEU A 410 13.75 -10.06 37.43
CA LEU A 410 13.91 -9.89 36.00
C LEU A 410 12.64 -9.26 35.43
N PRO A 411 12.70 -8.02 34.91
CA PRO A 411 11.52 -7.36 34.34
C PRO A 411 11.10 -7.99 33.01
N TRP A 412 12.02 -8.70 32.35
CA TRP A 412 11.82 -9.34 31.07
C TRP A 412 11.80 -10.85 31.28
N ASP A 413 10.84 -11.53 30.67
CA ASP A 413 10.63 -12.96 30.86
C ASP A 413 10.71 -13.71 29.52
N LEU A 414 11.36 -14.88 29.54
CA LEU A 414 11.55 -15.71 28.37
C LEU A 414 10.35 -16.66 28.24
N ILE A 415 9.42 -16.34 27.33
CA ILE A 415 8.17 -17.09 27.16
C ILE A 415 8.44 -18.46 26.52
N THR A 416 9.29 -18.47 25.49
CA THR A 416 9.70 -19.71 24.82
C THR A 416 11.21 -19.83 24.78
N PRO A 417 11.77 -20.96 25.24
CA PRO A 417 13.19 -21.23 25.07
C PRO A 417 13.53 -21.35 23.58
N THR A 418 14.79 -21.09 23.26
CA THR A 418 15.32 -21.09 21.89
C THR A 418 14.91 -22.37 21.14
N THR A 419 14.04 -22.22 20.15
CA THR A 419 13.54 -23.31 19.30
C THR A 419 14.20 -23.25 17.94
N ILE A 420 14.63 -24.39 17.41
CA ILE A 420 15.30 -24.50 16.11
C ILE A 420 14.28 -24.92 15.06
N GLN A 421 14.22 -24.15 13.98
CA GLN A 421 13.49 -24.50 12.77
C GLN A 421 14.47 -24.64 11.61
N VAL A 422 14.43 -25.78 10.93
CA VAL A 422 15.19 -26.01 9.70
C VAL A 422 14.42 -25.39 8.54
N GLN A 423 14.98 -24.38 7.89
CA GLN A 423 14.42 -23.83 6.68
C GLN A 423 15.24 -24.29 5.49
N THR A 424 14.72 -25.30 4.79
CA THR A 424 15.25 -25.75 3.50
C THR A 424 14.67 -24.87 2.38
N GLU A 425 15.46 -24.63 1.33
CA GLU A 425 14.93 -24.02 0.11
C GLU A 425 13.79 -24.89 -0.41
N SER A 426 12.62 -24.31 -0.66
CA SER A 426 11.46 -25.07 -1.11
C SER A 426 11.67 -25.53 -2.55
N VAL A 427 11.95 -26.83 -2.71
CA VAL A 427 12.01 -27.53 -3.99
C VAL A 427 10.83 -27.18 -4.91
N PRO A 428 9.55 -27.12 -4.46
CA PRO A 428 8.45 -26.76 -5.35
C PRO A 428 8.52 -25.32 -5.87
N ASN A 429 8.93 -24.34 -5.06
CA ASN A 429 8.99 -22.94 -5.52
C ASN A 429 10.13 -22.73 -6.53
N ASN A 430 11.29 -23.34 -6.27
CA ASN A 430 12.43 -23.26 -7.19
C ASN A 430 12.18 -24.03 -8.49
N ALA A 431 11.41 -25.12 -8.45
CA ALA A 431 10.96 -25.83 -9.65
C ALA A 431 10.01 -24.98 -10.50
N VAL A 432 9.06 -24.27 -9.88
CA VAL A 432 8.16 -23.35 -10.59
C VAL A 432 8.94 -22.20 -11.21
N LEU A 433 9.85 -21.58 -10.46
CA LEU A 433 10.67 -20.47 -10.95
C LEU A 433 11.57 -20.91 -12.11
N GLY A 434 12.22 -22.07 -11.98
CA GLY A 434 13.06 -22.67 -13.02
C GLY A 434 12.25 -23.05 -14.28
N GLY A 435 11.04 -23.56 -14.10
CA GLY A 435 10.12 -23.87 -15.20
C GLY A 435 9.70 -22.62 -15.97
N LEU A 436 9.34 -21.54 -15.27
CA LEU A 436 8.96 -20.27 -15.92
C LEU A 436 10.13 -19.66 -16.69
N LEU A 437 11.32 -19.58 -16.06
CA LEU A 437 12.51 -19.04 -16.70
C LEU A 437 12.95 -19.88 -17.90
N GLY A 438 12.87 -21.20 -17.77
CA GLY A 438 13.22 -22.15 -18.82
C GLY A 438 12.27 -22.10 -20.02
N LEU A 439 10.97 -21.92 -19.78
CA LEU A 439 9.98 -21.74 -20.83
C LEU A 439 10.21 -20.45 -21.63
N LEU A 440 10.52 -19.34 -20.95
CA LEU A 440 10.81 -18.07 -21.60
C LEU A 440 12.06 -18.16 -22.50
N LEU A 441 13.15 -18.74 -22.00
CA LEU A 441 14.37 -18.94 -22.78
C LEU A 441 14.16 -19.95 -23.93
N GLY A 442 13.37 -21.00 -23.69
CA GLY A 442 13.01 -21.98 -24.72
C GLY A 442 12.24 -21.36 -25.88
N ILE A 443 11.26 -20.51 -25.58
CA ILE A 443 10.50 -19.72 -26.56
C ILE A 443 11.44 -18.84 -27.38
N GLY A 444 12.34 -18.09 -26.72
CA GLY A 444 13.31 -17.24 -27.40
C GLY A 444 14.21 -18.00 -28.37
N ALA A 445 14.74 -19.15 -27.95
CA ALA A 445 15.60 -19.99 -28.80
C ALA A 445 14.85 -20.58 -30.01
N ALA A 446 13.58 -20.97 -29.83
CA ALA A 446 12.74 -21.46 -30.93
C ALA A 446 12.51 -20.39 -32.00
N LEU A 447 12.20 -19.16 -31.59
CA LEU A 447 11.98 -18.03 -32.50
C LEU A 447 13.26 -17.63 -33.24
N LEU A 448 14.41 -17.65 -32.56
CA LEU A 448 15.71 -17.34 -33.17
C LEU A 448 16.07 -18.36 -34.27
N ARG A 449 15.81 -19.65 -34.04
CA ARG A 449 16.04 -20.70 -35.04
C ARG A 449 15.16 -20.54 -36.28
N ASP A 450 13.89 -20.18 -36.09
CA ASP A 450 12.93 -20.01 -37.19
C ASP A 450 13.27 -18.79 -38.05
N SER A 451 13.78 -17.73 -37.41
CA SER A 451 14.18 -16.47 -38.09
C SER A 451 15.41 -16.61 -38.98
N LEU A 452 16.13 -17.73 -38.93
CA LEU A 452 17.35 -17.98 -39.72
C LEU A 452 17.10 -18.71 -41.05
N LYS A 453 15.85 -19.05 -41.41
CA LYS A 453 15.50 -19.71 -42.68
C LYS A 453 14.93 -18.71 -43.72
N ASP A 454 15.56 -18.63 -44.91
CA ASP A 454 15.20 -17.70 -46.00
C ASP A 454 14.34 -18.36 -47.11
N THR A 455 13.07 -18.66 -46.81
CA THR A 455 12.14 -19.34 -47.74
C THR A 455 10.83 -18.55 -47.89
N LEU A 456 10.32 -18.44 -49.12
CA LEU A 456 9.10 -17.70 -49.45
C LEU A 456 7.87 -18.57 -49.22
N HIS A 457 7.03 -18.20 -48.26
CA HIS A 457 5.86 -19.01 -47.89
C HIS A 457 4.55 -18.37 -48.36
N THR A 458 4.53 -17.06 -48.62
CA THR A 458 3.32 -16.34 -48.95
C THR A 458 3.48 -15.45 -50.19
N PRO A 459 2.41 -15.17 -50.94
CA PRO A 459 2.45 -14.21 -52.05
C PRO A 459 2.86 -12.79 -51.61
N LYS A 460 2.68 -12.46 -50.32
CA LYS A 460 3.16 -11.18 -49.76
C LYS A 460 4.70 -11.13 -49.71
N ASP A 461 5.36 -12.26 -49.51
CA ASP A 461 6.82 -12.32 -49.48
C ASP A 461 7.38 -12.00 -50.88
N ILE A 462 6.74 -12.47 -51.96
CA ILE A 462 7.09 -12.11 -53.35
C ILE A 462 6.94 -10.59 -53.60
N LYS A 463 5.85 -9.97 -53.14
CA LYS A 463 5.64 -8.51 -53.29
C LYS A 463 6.67 -7.64 -52.56
N ARG A 464 7.30 -8.17 -51.50
CA ARG A 464 8.35 -7.46 -50.76
C ARG A 464 9.67 -7.42 -51.54
N ILE A 465 9.91 -8.43 -52.36
CA ILE A 465 11.14 -8.62 -53.12
C ILE A 465 11.11 -7.85 -54.44
N THR A 466 9.96 -7.86 -55.12
CA THR A 466 9.84 -7.32 -56.47
C THR A 466 8.55 -6.55 -56.71
N PRO A 467 8.60 -5.45 -57.49
CA PRO A 467 7.41 -4.71 -57.92
C PRO A 467 6.63 -5.41 -59.06
N VAL A 468 7.14 -6.53 -59.60
CA VAL A 468 6.48 -7.30 -60.67
C VAL A 468 5.10 -7.80 -60.21
N PRO A 469 4.03 -7.67 -61.02
CA PRO A 469 2.70 -8.07 -60.61
C PRO A 469 2.59 -9.58 -60.42
N ILE A 470 1.88 -10.00 -59.36
CA ILE A 470 1.48 -11.39 -59.18
C ILE A 470 0.21 -11.62 -60.00
N LEU A 471 0.29 -12.47 -61.02
CA LEU A 471 -0.78 -12.68 -61.99
C LEU A 471 -1.83 -13.68 -61.50
N GLY A 472 -1.52 -14.48 -60.49
CA GLY A 472 -2.45 -15.43 -59.91
C GLY A 472 -1.81 -16.33 -58.88
N LEU A 473 -2.65 -16.93 -58.04
CA LEU A 473 -2.30 -17.99 -57.11
C LEU A 473 -2.86 -19.30 -57.67
N VAL A 474 -2.00 -20.26 -57.93
CA VAL A 474 -2.37 -21.58 -58.46
C VAL A 474 -2.32 -22.58 -57.29
N PRO A 475 -3.45 -23.23 -56.94
CA PRO A 475 -3.46 -24.23 -55.89
C PRO A 475 -2.64 -25.45 -56.31
N SER A 476 -2.00 -26.13 -55.35
CA SER A 476 -1.32 -27.38 -55.64
C SER A 476 -2.34 -28.46 -56.03
N TYR A 477 -2.20 -29.04 -57.22
CA TYR A 477 -2.97 -30.22 -57.63
C TYR A 477 -2.00 -31.33 -58.03
N GLU A 478 -2.13 -32.50 -57.41
CA GLU A 478 -1.45 -33.73 -57.82
C GLU A 478 -2.30 -34.37 -58.92
N LEU A 479 -1.76 -34.45 -60.14
CA LEU A 479 -2.37 -35.20 -61.22
C LEU A 479 -2.20 -36.69 -60.90
N ASP A 480 -3.28 -37.34 -60.46
CA ASP A 480 -3.29 -38.79 -60.25
C ASP A 480 -3.41 -39.47 -61.63
N ASP A 481 -2.28 -39.96 -62.15
CA ASP A 481 -2.15 -40.58 -63.48
C ASP A 481 -3.01 -41.86 -63.66
N SER A 482 -3.69 -42.32 -62.61
CA SER A 482 -4.38 -43.62 -62.61
C SER A 482 -5.84 -43.62 -63.10
N ASN A 483 -6.50 -42.46 -63.32
CA ASN A 483 -7.96 -42.43 -63.58
C ASN A 483 -8.49 -41.43 -64.64
N PHE A 484 -7.65 -40.81 -65.47
CA PHE A 484 -8.11 -39.75 -66.40
C PHE A 484 -8.42 -40.27 -67.82
N HIS A 485 -9.53 -41.01 -67.99
CA HIS A 485 -10.15 -41.28 -69.30
C HIS A 485 -11.35 -40.36 -69.53
N TYR A 486 -11.12 -39.12 -69.99
CA TYR A 486 -12.18 -38.33 -70.65
C TYR A 486 -12.16 -38.66 -72.15
N GLY A 487 -13.25 -39.27 -72.62
CA GLY A 487 -13.35 -39.83 -73.97
C GLY A 487 -13.16 -38.80 -75.09
N MET A 488 -12.14 -39.02 -75.92
CA MET A 488 -12.26 -38.69 -77.34
C MET A 488 -13.35 -39.60 -77.91
N GLY A 489 -14.51 -39.02 -78.24
CA GLY A 489 -15.58 -39.74 -78.92
C GLY A 489 -15.07 -40.31 -80.24
N THR A 490 -15.03 -41.63 -80.34
CA THR A 490 -15.05 -42.35 -81.62
C THR A 490 -16.39 -42.11 -82.31
N PRO A 491 -16.46 -42.00 -83.65
CA PRO A 491 -17.73 -41.97 -84.35
C PRO A 491 -18.52 -43.24 -83.99
N ALA A 492 -19.79 -43.07 -83.62
CA ALA A 492 -20.69 -44.18 -83.37
C ALA A 492 -20.77 -45.09 -84.61
N THR A 493 -20.30 -46.32 -84.47
CA THR A 493 -20.72 -47.43 -85.33
C THR A 493 -21.65 -48.33 -84.55
N ASP A 494 -22.84 -48.50 -85.10
CA ASP A 494 -23.87 -49.50 -84.80
C ASP A 494 -24.52 -49.48 -83.42
N LEU A 495 -25.59 -48.69 -83.32
CA LEU A 495 -26.78 -49.09 -82.57
C LEU A 495 -27.93 -49.24 -83.56
N THR A 496 -28.14 -50.47 -84.01
CA THR A 496 -29.38 -50.89 -84.66
C THR A 496 -30.52 -50.78 -83.65
N HIS A 497 -31.42 -49.81 -83.84
CA HIS A 497 -32.80 -49.98 -83.43
C HIS A 497 -33.70 -49.93 -84.67
N THR A 498 -34.40 -51.04 -84.82
CA THR A 498 -35.71 -51.20 -85.43
C THR A 498 -36.55 -49.92 -85.44
N ASN A 499 -37.16 -49.64 -86.59
CA ASN A 499 -38.24 -48.69 -86.87
C ASN A 499 -39.03 -48.20 -85.65
N GLY A 500 -39.25 -46.88 -85.58
CA GLY A 500 -40.42 -46.31 -84.89
C GLY A 500 -40.17 -45.01 -84.15
N ASP A 501 -40.59 -43.92 -84.79
CA ASP A 501 -41.16 -42.71 -84.19
C ASP A 501 -40.26 -41.60 -83.60
N ALA A 502 -40.68 -40.39 -83.97
CA ALA A 502 -40.06 -39.11 -83.73
C ALA A 502 -40.23 -38.64 -82.28
N GLY A 503 -39.18 -37.99 -81.74
CA GLY A 503 -39.26 -37.25 -80.48
C GLY A 503 -37.87 -36.85 -79.99
N ALA A 504 -37.61 -35.55 -79.94
CA ALA A 504 -36.36 -34.90 -79.53
C ALA A 504 -35.66 -35.55 -78.32
N VAL A 505 -34.40 -35.93 -78.49
CA VAL A 505 -33.51 -36.32 -77.39
C VAL A 505 -32.51 -35.20 -77.17
N ALA A 506 -32.77 -34.39 -76.14
CA ALA A 506 -31.74 -33.62 -75.46
C ALA A 506 -30.55 -34.53 -75.19
N THR A 507 -29.34 -34.11 -75.58
CA THR A 507 -28.12 -34.84 -75.25
C THR A 507 -27.90 -34.71 -73.74
N VAL A 508 -28.48 -35.66 -73.02
CA VAL A 508 -28.25 -35.93 -71.61
C VAL A 508 -26.79 -36.38 -71.48
N TYR A 509 -26.00 -35.64 -70.69
CA TYR A 509 -24.72 -36.12 -70.17
C TYR A 509 -25.01 -37.33 -69.26
N THR A 510 -24.95 -38.55 -69.81
CA THR A 510 -25.03 -39.78 -69.02
C THR A 510 -23.65 -40.15 -68.50
N ASN A 511 -23.57 -40.37 -67.19
CA ASN A 511 -22.40 -40.60 -66.32
C ASN A 511 -21.79 -39.31 -65.75
N GLY A 512 -22.55 -38.73 -64.83
CA GLY A 512 -22.14 -37.61 -64.02
C GLY A 512 -21.18 -38.01 -62.91
N THR A 513 -19.98 -37.46 -62.99
CA THR A 513 -19.35 -36.79 -61.86
C THR A 513 -18.83 -35.47 -62.39
N ALA A 514 -19.33 -34.36 -61.85
CA ALA A 514 -18.67 -33.07 -62.07
C ALA A 514 -17.19 -33.23 -61.68
N PRO A 515 -16.25 -32.62 -62.41
CA PRO A 515 -14.84 -32.66 -62.02
C PRO A 515 -14.72 -32.30 -60.53
N PRO A 516 -13.81 -32.95 -59.76
CA PRO A 516 -13.60 -32.63 -58.36
C PRO A 516 -13.55 -31.12 -58.16
N ARG A 517 -14.19 -30.60 -57.10
CA ARG A 517 -14.22 -29.14 -56.83
C ARG A 517 -12.83 -28.52 -56.90
N ASP A 518 -11.82 -29.26 -56.43
CA ASP A 518 -10.42 -28.83 -56.43
C ASP A 518 -9.82 -28.74 -57.84
N PHE A 519 -10.19 -29.66 -58.74
CA PHE A 519 -9.77 -29.60 -60.16
C PHE A 519 -10.45 -28.45 -60.91
N THR A 520 -11.71 -28.17 -60.58
CA THR A 520 -12.44 -27.02 -61.13
C THR A 520 -11.80 -25.70 -60.67
N ALA A 521 -11.46 -25.60 -59.38
CA ALA A 521 -10.76 -24.43 -58.83
C ALA A 521 -9.35 -24.25 -59.44
N PHE A 522 -8.62 -25.35 -59.65
CA PHE A 522 -7.34 -25.35 -60.35
C PHE A 522 -7.45 -24.83 -61.79
N GLN A 523 -8.40 -25.34 -62.59
CA GLN A 523 -8.62 -24.84 -63.95
C GLN A 523 -9.08 -23.37 -63.99
N GLU A 524 -9.93 -22.96 -63.05
CA GLU A 524 -10.41 -21.58 -62.96
C GLU A 524 -9.28 -20.60 -62.61
N ALA A 525 -8.31 -21.02 -61.80
CA ALA A 525 -7.10 -20.24 -61.53
C ALA A 525 -6.35 -19.87 -62.83
N PHE A 526 -6.27 -20.78 -63.81
CA PHE A 526 -5.65 -20.51 -65.11
C PHE A 526 -6.48 -19.63 -66.03
N ARG A 527 -7.82 -19.70 -65.98
CA ARG A 527 -8.70 -18.75 -66.69
C ARG A 527 -8.53 -17.34 -66.15
N SER A 528 -8.50 -17.21 -64.82
CA SER A 528 -8.21 -15.95 -64.13
C SER A 528 -6.81 -15.42 -64.47
N LEU A 529 -5.81 -16.31 -64.46
CA LEU A 529 -4.44 -15.98 -64.86
C LEU A 529 -4.37 -15.44 -66.30
N MET A 530 -5.03 -16.10 -67.25
CA MET A 530 -5.06 -15.67 -68.64
C MET A 530 -5.76 -14.32 -68.81
N ALA A 531 -6.88 -14.10 -68.10
CA ALA A 531 -7.55 -12.81 -68.07
C ALA A 531 -6.65 -11.70 -67.48
N ASN A 532 -5.85 -12.01 -66.45
CA ASN A 532 -4.87 -11.09 -65.89
C ASN A 532 -3.77 -10.74 -66.88
N ILE A 533 -3.23 -11.72 -67.61
CA ILE A 533 -2.21 -11.49 -68.65
C ILE A 533 -2.75 -10.56 -69.73
N ARG A 534 -4.00 -10.77 -70.19
CA ARG A 534 -4.66 -9.89 -71.17
C ARG A 534 -4.90 -8.47 -70.64
N ARG A 535 -5.04 -8.29 -69.32
CA ARG A 535 -5.12 -6.96 -68.69
C ARG A 535 -3.77 -6.23 -68.61
N VAL A 536 -2.65 -6.96 -68.57
CA VAL A 536 -1.30 -6.38 -68.54
C VAL A 536 -0.88 -5.80 -69.91
N GLU A 537 -1.65 -6.08 -70.96
CA GLU A 537 -1.45 -5.60 -72.34
C GLU A 537 -1.57 -4.06 -72.48
N ALA A 538 -0.52 -3.33 -72.10
CA ALA A 538 -0.45 -1.86 -72.17
C ALA A 538 0.17 -1.37 -73.50
N GLY A 539 -0.51 -1.66 -74.62
CA GLY A 539 -0.23 -1.02 -75.93
C GLY A 539 0.48 -1.87 -76.99
N THR A 540 1.08 -3.01 -76.64
CA THR A 540 1.59 -4.01 -77.61
C THR A 540 0.91 -5.36 -77.38
N PRO A 541 0.34 -5.98 -78.43
CA PRO A 541 -0.39 -7.22 -78.26
C PRO A 541 0.52 -8.38 -77.87
N ILE A 542 0.17 -9.06 -76.77
CA ILE A 542 0.90 -10.22 -76.28
C ILE A 542 0.56 -11.41 -77.19
N ARG A 543 1.46 -11.73 -78.13
CA ARG A 543 1.30 -12.84 -79.10
C ARG A 543 2.19 -14.04 -78.79
N SER A 544 3.21 -13.86 -77.97
CA SER A 544 4.11 -14.95 -77.55
C SER A 544 4.51 -14.79 -76.08
N ILE A 545 4.41 -15.87 -75.30
CA ILE A 545 4.72 -15.89 -73.87
C ILE A 545 5.67 -17.05 -73.59
N ALA A 546 6.79 -16.76 -72.95
CA ALA A 546 7.65 -17.78 -72.37
C ALA A 546 7.19 -18.10 -70.93
N ILE A 547 7.12 -19.37 -70.58
CA ILE A 547 6.81 -19.84 -69.23
C ILE A 547 8.09 -20.42 -68.65
N SER A 548 8.59 -19.83 -67.56
CA SER A 548 9.84 -20.24 -66.92
C SER A 548 9.73 -20.16 -65.40
N SER A 549 10.79 -20.56 -64.69
CA SER A 549 10.87 -20.59 -63.23
C SER A 549 12.26 -20.21 -62.75
N ALA A 550 12.44 -19.85 -61.48
CA ALA A 550 13.75 -19.55 -60.94
C ALA A 550 14.60 -20.84 -60.85
N GLU A 551 14.04 -21.89 -60.26
CA GLU A 551 14.69 -23.18 -60.06
C GLU A 551 13.91 -24.32 -60.75
N ALA A 552 14.48 -25.55 -60.79
CA ALA A 552 13.74 -26.72 -61.26
C ALA A 552 12.49 -27.02 -60.43
N GLU A 553 11.61 -27.87 -60.97
CA GLU A 553 10.45 -28.44 -60.26
C GLU A 553 9.36 -27.46 -59.78
N GLU A 554 9.40 -26.18 -60.16
CA GLU A 554 8.39 -25.20 -59.73
C GLU A 554 7.03 -25.28 -60.47
N GLY A 555 6.88 -26.16 -61.47
CA GLY A 555 5.61 -26.37 -62.18
C GLY A 555 5.39 -25.58 -63.48
N LYS A 556 6.48 -25.17 -64.13
CA LYS A 556 6.48 -24.46 -65.43
C LYS A 556 5.70 -25.17 -66.55
N SER A 557 5.96 -26.45 -66.83
CA SER A 557 5.27 -27.21 -67.90
C SER A 557 3.78 -27.38 -67.64
N VAL A 558 3.39 -27.59 -66.38
CA VAL A 558 1.99 -27.62 -65.95
C VAL A 558 1.35 -26.26 -66.18
N THR A 559 2.02 -25.19 -65.76
CA THR A 559 1.54 -23.81 -65.94
C THR A 559 1.37 -23.47 -67.42
N ALA A 560 2.35 -23.81 -68.27
CA ALA A 560 2.29 -23.59 -69.71
C ALA A 560 1.11 -24.34 -70.36
N THR A 561 0.92 -25.61 -69.99
CA THR A 561 -0.16 -26.45 -70.52
C THR A 561 -1.53 -25.90 -70.15
N TYR A 562 -1.78 -25.62 -68.88
CA TYR A 562 -3.10 -25.19 -68.42
C TYR A 562 -3.40 -23.73 -68.77
N LEU A 563 -2.38 -22.88 -68.89
CA LEU A 563 -2.54 -21.54 -69.46
C LEU A 563 -2.95 -21.61 -70.94
N ALA A 564 -2.31 -22.48 -71.73
CA ALA A 564 -2.65 -22.66 -73.13
C ALA A 564 -4.06 -23.24 -73.32
N LYS A 565 -4.46 -24.22 -72.49
CA LYS A 565 -5.84 -24.73 -72.44
C LYS A 565 -6.85 -23.63 -72.07
N ALA A 566 -6.54 -22.81 -71.08
CA ALA A 566 -7.40 -21.70 -70.68
C ALA A 566 -7.60 -20.70 -71.81
N ALA A 567 -6.52 -20.27 -72.49
CA ALA A 567 -6.61 -19.38 -73.65
C ALA A 567 -7.40 -20.00 -74.82
N ALA A 568 -7.19 -21.28 -75.11
CA ALA A 568 -7.93 -21.99 -76.16
C ALA A 568 -9.44 -22.10 -75.86
N ALA A 569 -9.78 -22.38 -74.61
CA ALA A 569 -11.17 -22.40 -74.12
C ALA A 569 -11.82 -21.00 -74.15
N MET A 570 -11.03 -19.94 -74.04
CA MET A 570 -11.48 -18.55 -74.21
C MET A 570 -11.64 -18.14 -75.68
N GLY A 571 -11.44 -19.06 -76.63
CA GLY A 571 -11.69 -18.87 -78.05
C GLY A 571 -10.46 -18.49 -78.88
N GLU A 572 -9.28 -18.34 -78.27
CA GLU A 572 -8.04 -18.04 -78.99
C GLU A 572 -7.48 -19.27 -79.68
N ARG A 573 -6.89 -19.11 -80.88
CA ARG A 573 -6.10 -20.16 -81.53
C ARG A 573 -4.70 -20.17 -80.92
N VAL A 574 -4.41 -21.17 -80.10
CA VAL A 574 -3.18 -21.23 -79.30
C VAL A 574 -2.22 -22.29 -79.83
N LEU A 575 -0.94 -21.95 -79.93
CA LEU A 575 0.15 -22.91 -80.13
C LEU A 575 0.96 -23.06 -78.84
N LEU A 576 0.92 -24.24 -78.23
CA LEU A 576 1.79 -24.63 -77.14
C LEU A 576 3.06 -25.27 -77.68
N VAL A 577 4.23 -24.73 -77.33
CA VAL A 577 5.53 -25.17 -77.82
C VAL A 577 6.33 -25.73 -76.64
N ASP A 578 6.86 -26.95 -76.80
CA ASP A 578 7.85 -27.50 -75.86
C ASP A 578 9.23 -26.92 -76.23
N GLY A 579 9.59 -25.81 -75.58
CA GLY A 579 10.90 -25.17 -75.72
C GLY A 579 11.96 -25.75 -74.77
N ASN A 580 11.62 -26.73 -73.93
CA ASN A 580 12.59 -27.42 -73.08
C ASN A 580 13.24 -28.57 -73.84
N LEU A 581 14.14 -28.23 -74.75
CA LEU A 581 14.84 -29.19 -75.61
C LEU A 581 15.79 -30.14 -74.83
N ARG A 582 16.13 -29.80 -73.58
CA ARG A 582 16.95 -30.64 -72.70
C ARG A 582 16.13 -31.74 -72.05
N PHE A 583 15.01 -31.38 -71.43
CA PHE A 583 14.14 -32.29 -70.69
C PHE A 583 12.69 -32.17 -71.19
N PRO A 584 12.38 -32.61 -72.42
CA PRO A 584 11.07 -32.43 -73.02
C PRO A 584 10.02 -33.27 -72.30
N ALA A 585 8.99 -32.62 -71.75
CA ALA A 585 7.98 -33.26 -70.90
C ALA A 585 6.56 -33.16 -71.47
N LEU A 586 6.29 -32.24 -72.39
CA LEU A 586 4.91 -31.99 -72.85
C LEU A 586 4.33 -33.16 -73.64
N HIS A 587 5.17 -33.87 -74.40
CA HIS A 587 4.70 -35.01 -75.20
C HIS A 587 4.19 -36.17 -74.33
N GLN A 588 4.81 -36.39 -73.17
CA GLN A 588 4.37 -37.39 -72.20
C GLN A 588 3.09 -36.93 -71.50
N GLN A 589 3.05 -35.66 -71.06
CA GLN A 589 1.88 -35.07 -70.38
C GLN A 589 0.63 -35.02 -71.27
N LEU A 590 0.80 -34.83 -72.58
CA LEU A 590 -0.29 -34.67 -73.55
C LEU A 590 -0.53 -35.93 -74.41
N GLN A 591 0.24 -37.00 -74.20
CA GLN A 591 0.14 -38.26 -74.94
C GLN A 591 0.23 -38.09 -76.47
N ILE A 592 1.19 -37.30 -76.94
CA ILE A 592 1.41 -37.02 -78.37
C ILE A 592 2.78 -37.54 -78.84
N SER A 593 2.97 -37.68 -80.16
CA SER A 593 4.25 -38.12 -80.72
C SER A 593 5.32 -37.02 -80.62
N ASN A 594 6.57 -37.38 -80.29
CA ASN A 594 7.70 -36.45 -80.21
C ASN A 594 8.77 -36.69 -81.29
N SER A 595 8.40 -37.33 -82.41
CA SER A 595 9.34 -37.69 -83.48
C SER A 595 9.77 -36.51 -84.37
N LEU A 596 8.94 -35.47 -84.46
CA LEU A 596 9.23 -34.21 -85.16
C LEU A 596 8.72 -33.07 -84.29
N GLY A 597 9.54 -32.03 -84.08
CA GLY A 597 9.23 -30.98 -83.12
C GLY A 597 9.96 -29.66 -83.33
N PHE A 598 10.03 -28.86 -82.28
CA PHE A 598 10.57 -27.50 -82.28
C PHE A 598 12.05 -27.47 -82.69
N MET A 599 12.85 -28.44 -82.27
CA MET A 599 14.24 -28.58 -82.69
C MET A 599 14.39 -28.73 -84.21
N ASP A 600 13.52 -29.53 -84.84
CA ASP A 600 13.51 -29.71 -86.31
C ASP A 600 13.09 -28.43 -87.02
N VAL A 601 12.18 -27.64 -86.42
CA VAL A 601 11.72 -26.36 -86.98
C VAL A 601 12.81 -25.29 -86.91
N LEU A 602 13.60 -25.26 -85.84
CA LEU A 602 14.70 -24.32 -85.69
C LEU A 602 15.84 -24.57 -86.69
N THR A 603 16.04 -25.84 -87.07
CA THR A 603 17.07 -26.24 -88.05
C THR A 603 16.55 -26.24 -89.49
N THR A 604 15.30 -26.65 -89.71
CA THR A 604 14.64 -26.78 -91.01
C THR A 604 13.25 -26.11 -90.98
N PRO A 605 13.14 -24.81 -91.29
CA PRO A 605 11.91 -24.04 -91.11
C PRO A 605 10.69 -24.52 -91.94
N GLU A 606 10.89 -25.36 -92.95
CA GLU A 606 9.84 -26.00 -93.76
C GLU A 606 9.12 -27.11 -93.00
N ALA A 607 9.73 -27.68 -91.95
CA ALA A 607 9.16 -28.75 -91.14
C ALA A 607 7.94 -28.31 -90.30
N LEU A 608 7.78 -27.00 -90.06
CA LEU A 608 6.78 -26.40 -89.17
C LEU A 608 5.36 -26.96 -89.37
N LYS A 609 4.88 -27.06 -90.62
CA LYS A 609 3.51 -27.54 -90.89
C LYS A 609 3.29 -29.01 -90.54
N ARG A 610 4.35 -29.83 -90.61
CA ARG A 610 4.27 -31.27 -90.32
C ARG A 610 4.50 -31.57 -88.84
N SER A 611 5.21 -30.70 -88.12
CA SER A 611 5.55 -30.88 -86.71
C SER A 611 4.43 -30.42 -85.76
N ILE A 612 3.48 -29.60 -86.22
CA ILE A 612 2.33 -29.15 -85.40
C ILE A 612 1.27 -30.26 -85.35
N GLN A 613 0.88 -30.64 -84.14
CA GLN A 613 -0.19 -31.60 -83.85
C GLN A 613 -1.38 -30.88 -83.20
N LYS A 614 -2.60 -31.36 -83.44
CA LYS A 614 -3.80 -30.81 -82.79
C LYS A 614 -3.98 -31.47 -81.42
N SER A 615 -4.32 -30.69 -80.39
CA SER A 615 -4.58 -31.24 -79.06
C SER A 615 -5.83 -32.14 -79.07
N PRO A 616 -5.76 -33.34 -78.44
CA PRO A 616 -6.95 -34.10 -78.08
C PRO A 616 -7.90 -33.25 -77.22
N GLY A 617 -9.19 -33.25 -77.55
CA GLY A 617 -10.25 -32.63 -76.72
C GLY A 617 -10.37 -31.11 -76.75
N GLU A 618 -9.43 -30.37 -77.35
CA GLU A 618 -9.41 -28.89 -77.36
C GLU A 618 -9.36 -28.36 -78.80
N PRO A 619 -10.47 -27.81 -79.35
CA PRO A 619 -10.57 -27.52 -80.78
C PRO A 619 -9.61 -26.41 -81.26
N ASN A 620 -9.23 -25.49 -80.37
CA ASN A 620 -8.40 -24.33 -80.69
C ASN A 620 -6.94 -24.44 -80.19
N LEU A 621 -6.55 -25.58 -79.60
CA LEU A 621 -5.20 -25.80 -79.08
C LEU A 621 -4.38 -26.69 -80.03
N TYR A 622 -3.18 -26.21 -80.36
CA TYR A 622 -2.21 -26.87 -81.20
C TYR A 622 -0.92 -27.02 -80.42
N ILE A 623 -0.17 -28.09 -80.66
CA ILE A 623 1.01 -28.45 -79.89
C ILE A 623 2.18 -28.66 -80.87
N LEU A 624 3.30 -28.03 -80.57
CA LEU A 624 4.60 -28.29 -81.20
C LEU A 624 5.49 -28.95 -80.14
N PRO A 625 5.68 -30.27 -80.16
CA PRO A 625 6.54 -30.95 -79.20
C PRO A 625 8.00 -30.59 -79.45
N ALA A 626 8.93 -30.96 -78.57
CA ALA A 626 10.32 -30.52 -78.66
C ALA A 626 11.08 -31.15 -79.84
N GLY A 627 10.74 -32.40 -80.19
CA GLY A 627 11.54 -33.29 -81.03
C GLY A 627 12.46 -34.16 -80.19
N GLU A 628 13.37 -34.91 -80.83
CA GLU A 628 14.40 -35.65 -80.12
C GLU A 628 15.25 -34.71 -79.25
N SER A 629 15.51 -35.13 -78.01
CA SER A 629 16.28 -34.34 -77.04
C SER A 629 17.69 -34.05 -77.57
N ALA A 630 18.10 -32.78 -77.53
CA ALA A 630 19.40 -32.33 -78.02
C ALA A 630 20.40 -32.22 -76.86
N ILE A 631 21.63 -32.70 -77.07
CA ILE A 631 22.72 -32.59 -76.08
C ILE A 631 23.13 -31.11 -75.88
N ASP A 632 23.07 -30.29 -76.92
CA ASP A 632 23.40 -28.86 -76.89
C ASP A 632 22.41 -28.00 -77.70
N PRO A 633 21.21 -27.73 -77.16
CA PRO A 633 20.16 -26.99 -77.86
C PRO A 633 20.48 -25.52 -78.09
N SER A 634 21.40 -24.93 -77.33
CA SER A 634 21.73 -23.50 -77.38
C SER A 634 22.26 -23.07 -78.76
N ARG A 635 22.86 -24.00 -79.53
CA ARG A 635 23.34 -23.73 -80.91
C ARG A 635 22.20 -23.53 -81.91
N ALA A 636 21.06 -24.18 -81.70
CA ALA A 636 19.88 -24.03 -82.55
C ALA A 636 19.04 -22.81 -82.13
N LEU A 637 19.01 -22.51 -80.83
CA LEU A 637 18.29 -21.40 -80.19
C LEU A 637 18.96 -20.04 -80.40
N THR A 638 19.20 -19.65 -81.65
CA THR A 638 19.67 -18.29 -81.98
C THR A 638 18.49 -17.32 -82.06
N ALA A 639 18.69 -16.06 -81.67
CA ALA A 639 17.70 -14.99 -81.79
C ALA A 639 17.01 -14.98 -83.17
N ARG A 640 17.81 -15.12 -84.24
CA ARG A 640 17.31 -15.15 -85.62
C ARG A 640 16.34 -16.31 -85.89
N HIS A 641 16.67 -17.52 -85.46
CA HIS A 641 15.79 -18.69 -85.68
C HIS A 641 14.47 -18.55 -84.90
N ILE A 642 14.55 -18.05 -83.66
CA ILE A 642 13.37 -17.88 -82.80
C ILE A 642 12.47 -16.75 -83.33
N GLN A 643 13.04 -15.62 -83.78
CA GLN A 643 12.28 -14.53 -84.42
C GLN A 643 11.58 -15.01 -85.70
N GLN A 644 12.28 -15.76 -86.56
CA GLN A 644 11.69 -16.33 -87.77
C GLN A 644 10.56 -17.31 -87.47
N PHE A 645 10.74 -18.14 -86.44
CA PHE A 645 9.71 -19.05 -85.96
C PHE A 645 8.48 -18.27 -85.48
N ILE A 646 8.65 -17.35 -84.51
CA ILE A 646 7.57 -16.55 -83.91
C ILE A 646 6.83 -15.77 -84.99
N ALA A 647 7.52 -15.13 -85.93
CA ALA A 647 6.89 -14.39 -87.03
C ALA A 647 6.00 -15.29 -87.91
N LYS A 648 6.42 -16.54 -88.18
CA LYS A 648 5.63 -17.51 -88.95
C LYS A 648 4.40 -17.99 -88.19
N VAL A 649 4.53 -18.30 -86.90
CA VAL A 649 3.41 -18.85 -86.12
C VAL A 649 2.42 -17.76 -85.68
N ALA A 650 2.89 -16.54 -85.39
CA ALA A 650 2.05 -15.41 -85.01
C ALA A 650 1.16 -14.88 -86.16
N ALA A 651 1.34 -15.38 -87.39
CA ALA A 651 0.46 -15.13 -88.52
C ALA A 651 -0.76 -16.06 -88.55
N VAL A 652 -0.73 -17.18 -87.82
CA VAL A 652 -1.75 -18.25 -87.86
C VAL A 652 -2.40 -18.49 -86.49
N PHE A 653 -1.68 -18.18 -85.41
CA PHE A 653 -2.13 -18.34 -84.02
C PHE A 653 -2.26 -16.97 -83.36
N ASP A 654 -3.26 -16.85 -82.49
CA ASP A 654 -3.54 -15.65 -81.70
C ASP A 654 -2.56 -15.55 -80.51
N LEU A 655 -2.11 -16.70 -79.99
CA LEU A 655 -1.15 -16.81 -78.90
C LEU A 655 -0.21 -18.00 -79.08
N VAL A 656 1.07 -17.79 -78.79
CA VAL A 656 2.10 -18.83 -78.72
C VAL A 656 2.61 -18.92 -77.29
N VAL A 657 2.39 -20.06 -76.62
CA VAL A 657 2.89 -20.32 -75.26
C VAL A 657 4.08 -21.25 -75.38
N ILE A 658 5.24 -20.86 -74.87
CA ILE A 658 6.48 -21.63 -74.96
C ILE A 658 6.90 -22.06 -73.57
N ASP A 659 6.90 -23.37 -73.30
CA ASP A 659 7.49 -23.94 -72.09
C ASP A 659 9.02 -23.92 -72.19
N THR A 660 9.72 -23.51 -71.14
CA THR A 660 11.19 -23.31 -71.16
C THR A 660 11.86 -24.01 -69.97
N PRO A 661 13.19 -24.22 -69.95
CA PRO A 661 13.87 -24.64 -68.73
C PRO A 661 13.90 -23.53 -67.67
N SER A 662 14.45 -23.80 -66.48
CA SER A 662 14.55 -22.82 -65.38
C SER A 662 15.65 -21.76 -65.68
N ILE A 663 15.39 -20.50 -65.34
CA ILE A 663 16.25 -19.33 -65.66
C ILE A 663 17.62 -19.41 -64.99
N LEU A 664 17.68 -19.93 -63.76
CA LEU A 664 18.95 -20.01 -63.05
C LEU A 664 19.83 -21.17 -63.53
N GLU A 665 19.21 -22.24 -64.04
CA GLU A 665 19.89 -23.49 -64.39
C GLU A 665 20.44 -23.49 -65.82
N TYR A 666 19.69 -23.00 -66.81
CA TYR A 666 20.06 -23.09 -68.21
C TYR A 666 19.81 -21.78 -68.97
N ALA A 667 20.76 -21.39 -69.84
CA ALA A 667 20.66 -20.16 -70.64
C ALA A 667 19.57 -20.22 -71.73
N ASP A 668 19.10 -21.41 -72.09
CA ASP A 668 18.12 -21.63 -73.15
C ASP A 668 16.80 -20.89 -72.88
N ALA A 669 16.39 -20.82 -71.61
CA ALA A 669 15.19 -20.10 -71.20
C ALA A 669 15.29 -18.60 -71.48
N GLN A 670 16.47 -18.02 -71.26
CA GLN A 670 16.73 -16.60 -71.52
C GLN A 670 16.77 -16.30 -73.02
N LEU A 671 17.38 -17.18 -73.83
CA LEU A 671 17.43 -17.04 -75.28
C LEU A 671 16.03 -17.06 -75.91
N ILE A 672 15.14 -17.93 -75.40
CA ILE A 672 13.74 -18.00 -75.84
C ILE A 672 12.97 -16.77 -75.35
N ALA A 673 13.07 -16.46 -74.05
CA ALA A 673 12.30 -15.39 -73.43
C ALA A 673 12.64 -14.00 -73.99
N ALA A 674 13.90 -13.76 -74.39
CA ALA A 674 14.32 -12.50 -75.01
C ALA A 674 13.61 -12.21 -76.34
N GLU A 675 13.10 -13.23 -77.03
CA GLU A 675 12.45 -13.11 -78.33
C GLU A 675 10.92 -13.23 -78.24
N THR A 676 10.35 -13.46 -77.05
CA THR A 676 8.90 -13.47 -76.83
C THR A 676 8.37 -12.09 -76.44
N SER A 677 7.04 -11.90 -76.42
CA SER A 677 6.41 -10.66 -75.94
C SER A 677 6.65 -10.42 -74.44
N GLY A 678 6.98 -11.49 -73.71
CA GLY A 678 7.47 -11.46 -72.34
C GLY A 678 7.53 -12.85 -71.72
N VAL A 679 7.91 -12.89 -70.45
CA VAL A 679 8.00 -14.09 -69.63
C VAL A 679 7.03 -14.04 -68.46
N VAL A 680 6.40 -15.17 -68.16
CA VAL A 680 5.68 -15.41 -66.91
C VAL A 680 6.52 -16.35 -66.06
N LEU A 681 6.87 -15.89 -64.85
CA LEU A 681 7.73 -16.63 -63.94
C LEU A 681 6.88 -17.40 -62.93
N VAL A 682 7.08 -18.71 -62.84
CA VAL A 682 6.41 -19.59 -61.88
C VAL A 682 7.26 -19.69 -60.63
N SER A 683 6.66 -19.47 -59.46
CA SER A 683 7.34 -19.52 -58.16
C SER A 683 6.59 -20.47 -57.22
N ASN A 684 7.30 -21.49 -56.72
CA ASN A 684 6.71 -22.46 -55.80
C ASN A 684 6.85 -22.02 -54.34
N LEU A 685 5.74 -21.65 -53.70
CA LEU A 685 5.72 -21.23 -52.30
C LEU A 685 6.04 -22.42 -51.39
N GLY A 686 6.81 -22.17 -50.32
CA GLY A 686 7.28 -23.18 -49.36
C GLY A 686 8.63 -23.81 -49.72
N GLN A 687 9.09 -23.68 -50.98
CA GLN A 687 10.36 -24.25 -51.43
C GLN A 687 11.33 -23.20 -51.99
N LEU A 688 10.83 -22.16 -52.67
CA LEU A 688 11.67 -21.13 -53.27
C LEU A 688 12.32 -20.21 -52.22
N LYS A 689 13.62 -19.94 -52.37
CA LYS A 689 14.35 -18.97 -51.54
C LYS A 689 14.17 -17.54 -52.06
N SER A 690 14.18 -16.55 -51.15
CA SER A 690 14.09 -15.13 -51.52
C SER A 690 15.21 -14.75 -52.49
N THR A 691 16.43 -15.17 -52.15
CA THR A 691 17.64 -14.97 -52.94
C THR A 691 17.57 -15.55 -54.35
N SER A 692 16.95 -16.72 -54.54
CA SER A 692 16.81 -17.34 -55.86
C SER A 692 15.83 -16.57 -56.75
N LEU A 693 14.72 -16.07 -56.20
CA LEU A 693 13.78 -15.25 -56.95
C LEU A 693 14.41 -13.93 -57.42
N GLU A 694 15.18 -13.27 -56.54
CA GLU A 694 15.92 -12.04 -56.86
C GLU A 694 16.88 -12.25 -58.03
N GLN A 695 17.69 -13.30 -57.97
CA GLN A 695 18.66 -13.62 -59.02
C GLN A 695 17.99 -13.92 -60.36
N ALA A 696 16.85 -14.62 -60.36
CA ALA A 696 16.13 -14.95 -61.59
C ALA A 696 15.57 -13.69 -62.28
N LEU A 697 15.02 -12.76 -61.50
CA LEU A 697 14.53 -11.48 -61.99
C LEU A 697 15.67 -10.59 -62.49
N GLU A 698 16.79 -10.54 -61.77
CA GLU A 698 17.98 -9.80 -62.18
C GLU A 698 18.49 -10.28 -63.55
N ARG A 699 18.58 -11.59 -63.79
CA ARG A 699 18.97 -12.14 -65.10
C ARG A 699 18.04 -11.71 -66.23
N LEU A 700 16.72 -11.71 -65.99
CA LEU A 700 15.73 -11.28 -66.98
C LEU A 700 15.81 -9.78 -67.27
N TRP A 701 16.06 -8.95 -66.26
CA TRP A 701 16.27 -7.52 -66.44
C TRP A 701 17.55 -7.21 -67.21
N ILE A 702 18.63 -7.95 -66.96
CA ILE A 702 19.89 -7.81 -67.71
C ILE A 702 19.69 -8.11 -69.21
N SER A 703 18.87 -9.09 -69.58
CA SER A 703 18.53 -9.37 -71.00
C SER A 703 17.43 -8.49 -71.57
N ASN A 704 16.96 -7.47 -70.83
CA ASN A 704 15.87 -6.58 -71.23
C ASN A 704 14.58 -7.34 -71.61
N THR A 705 14.34 -8.49 -70.97
CA THR A 705 13.18 -9.34 -71.23
C THR A 705 12.00 -8.86 -70.39
N PRO A 706 10.84 -8.53 -71.00
CA PRO A 706 9.66 -8.09 -70.25
C PRO A 706 9.12 -9.21 -69.34
N VAL A 707 9.08 -8.98 -68.04
CA VAL A 707 8.43 -9.89 -67.09
C VAL A 707 6.95 -9.49 -66.99
N LEU A 708 6.08 -10.30 -67.58
CA LEU A 708 4.63 -10.06 -67.59
C LEU A 708 4.03 -10.20 -66.19
N GLY A 709 4.61 -11.10 -65.39
CA GLY A 709 4.31 -11.23 -63.98
C GLY A 709 4.69 -12.58 -63.39
N ILE A 710 4.40 -12.76 -62.10
CA ILE A 710 4.73 -13.97 -61.34
C ILE A 710 3.47 -14.78 -61.04
N VAL A 711 3.54 -16.09 -61.22
CA VAL A 711 2.53 -17.06 -60.80
C VAL A 711 3.01 -17.70 -59.51
N ALA A 712 2.28 -17.44 -58.43
CA ALA A 712 2.56 -18.09 -57.15
C ALA A 712 1.85 -19.44 -57.13
N ARG A 713 2.58 -20.54 -56.95
CA ARG A 713 2.02 -21.87 -56.75
C ARG A 713 2.04 -22.21 -55.25
N GLU A 714 0.93 -22.70 -54.73
CA GLU A 714 0.84 -23.10 -53.32
C GLU A 714 1.62 -24.39 -53.03
N GLU A 715 2.08 -24.53 -51.78
CA GLU A 715 2.74 -25.73 -51.27
C GLU A 715 1.76 -26.91 -51.20
N SER A 716 2.21 -28.11 -51.57
CA SER A 716 1.41 -29.33 -51.43
C SER A 716 1.05 -29.58 -49.94
N PRO A 717 -0.24 -29.78 -49.60
CA PRO A 717 -0.67 -30.05 -48.22
C PRO A 717 -0.01 -31.28 -47.58
N ARG A 718 0.56 -32.20 -48.39
CA ARG A 718 1.18 -33.44 -47.88
C ARG A 718 2.59 -33.23 -47.31
N GLN A 719 3.34 -32.21 -47.74
CA GLN A 719 4.65 -31.91 -47.13
C GLN A 719 4.53 -31.23 -45.76
N ALA A 720 3.43 -30.49 -45.52
CA ALA A 720 3.11 -29.95 -44.20
C ALA A 720 2.85 -31.05 -43.14
N PHE A 721 2.49 -32.27 -43.56
CA PHE A 721 2.16 -33.39 -42.67
C PHE A 721 3.30 -34.42 -42.49
N GLN A 722 4.33 -34.43 -43.33
CA GLN A 722 5.47 -35.36 -43.18
C GLN A 722 6.61 -34.84 -42.27
N LEU A 723 6.46 -33.65 -41.69
CA LEU A 723 7.32 -33.10 -40.62
C LEU A 723 6.57 -32.91 -39.28
N ALA A 724 5.40 -33.55 -39.12
CA ALA A 724 4.55 -33.46 -37.92
C ALA A 724 5.03 -34.32 -36.73
#